data_AF-A0A809QGA6-F1
#
_entry.id   AF-A0A809QGA6-F1
#
_cell.length_a   1.000
_cell.length_b   1.000
_cell.length_c   1.000
_cell.angle_alpha   90.00
_cell.angle_beta   90.00
_cell.angle_gamma   90.00
#
_symmetry.space_group_name_H-M   'P 1'
#
loop_
_entity.id
_entity.type
_entity.pdbx_description
1 polymer ?
#
loop_
_entity_poly.entity_id
_entity_poly.type
_entity_poly.pdbx_seq_one_letter_code
_entity_poly.pdbx_strand_id
1 'polypeptide(L)'
;MNVRFLNERKAAKQLLSLCLPLALIACGNSKDAATPAPEPVAETPAVAVMSDVHFENVYGDLKNAKFSGIPTGDGKFATIRTMYAQLTSTRLFNENYFAFRGALDDAYARGIRLVALSGDYSDDAQPVNIDGIAAILKEYQAKGMRFFIAPGNHDPNEPYDDDEAGKNDFLTAEGKEQKVYAVNYSGCKSQDATVACTNQLMELGYEKLIAQLGEFGYMPNKADVYWETPFSSYANSTYTYDAALTSADVKNRQFEICAEGEGGSYKAEGEKTLGKAFTKCTSIIDSSYLVEPVKGVWLLSIDANVHIPNGAFDPVNAKAFKGFDGAGNAGWNKVLTHKKHLLAWIKTVTARAKAQGKRLIAFSHYPTMDFYANQTDTMKAVFKSGAFQVARVPEQATTTALAATGMQLHMGGHMHFNGTNDYKDASGNYFVNVQSPSLAVFGAAYKIVKYKDQDTVDIETVSLNNVARYNELFKYYQTEYDYLQNSSLAADVSKRWSKDILATKSYGEFTRFYFGELSRLRFMDEYWPCEMKEAATSLDAKQMLILSQLQTQVTFAQLKDIPGVLPLSATCMSKGSVSGTPVSASQLTADWTVATNKATQLATAAGYKLDDFAKISAYEFYGDFHRTVYAGELALRDMGTDRVKQYKVLMNAFPASPAAISMLDGKPSDQNAVNVLFQNQFKQVFSILKGLGSGKPSDRFTVNFKTQTLTNTNTSSASFN
;
A
#
# COMPACT_ATOMS: atom_id res chain seq x y z
N MET A 1 -30.30 65.88 -18.93
CA MET A 1 -30.17 67.35 -19.10
C MET A 1 -28.75 67.62 -19.57
N ASN A 2 -28.65 68.23 -20.76
CA ASN A 2 -27.51 68.96 -21.33
C ASN A 2 -26.73 69.77 -20.27
N VAL A 3 -25.44 70.16 -20.32
CA VAL A 3 -24.29 70.08 -21.25
C VAL A 3 -23.22 71.08 -20.70
N ARG A 4 -21.90 70.81 -20.86
CA ARG A 4 -20.74 71.77 -20.96
C ARG A 4 -20.36 72.65 -19.74
N PHE A 5 -19.17 73.26 -19.55
CA PHE A 5 -17.89 73.57 -20.25
C PHE A 5 -16.82 73.79 -19.11
N LEU A 6 -15.55 73.31 -19.12
CA LEU A 6 -14.29 73.76 -19.80
C LEU A 6 -13.47 74.92 -19.13
N ASN A 7 -12.21 74.57 -18.82
CA ASN A 7 -10.91 75.27 -19.00
C ASN A 7 -10.35 76.44 -18.14
N GLU A 8 -9.16 76.13 -17.56
CA GLU A 8 -7.80 76.74 -17.68
C GLU A 8 -7.36 78.12 -17.09
N ARG A 9 -6.06 78.11 -16.68
CA ARG A 9 -4.97 79.15 -16.70
C ARG A 9 -4.64 79.84 -15.35
N LYS A 10 -3.40 80.22 -14.97
CA LYS A 10 -1.98 80.11 -15.44
C LYS A 10 -1.06 80.75 -14.35
N ALA A 11 0.25 80.39 -14.39
CA ALA A 11 1.47 81.18 -14.02
C ALA A 11 1.73 81.53 -12.52
N ALA A 12 2.92 81.45 -11.88
CA ALA A 12 4.39 81.43 -12.16
C ALA A 12 5.10 82.69 -11.59
N LYS A 13 6.18 82.50 -10.79
CA LYS A 13 7.32 83.42 -10.45
C LYS A 13 8.28 82.69 -9.47
N GLN A 14 9.52 82.31 -9.82
CA GLN A 14 10.82 83.06 -9.78
C GLN A 14 11.14 83.75 -8.43
N LEU A 15 12.35 83.85 -7.87
CA LEU A 15 13.73 83.29 -7.99
C LEU A 15 14.55 84.07 -6.92
N LEU A 16 15.54 83.53 -6.20
CA LEU A 16 16.76 84.27 -5.80
C LEU A 16 17.83 83.38 -5.11
N SER A 17 19.07 83.53 -5.58
CA SER A 17 20.32 82.91 -5.11
C SER A 17 21.05 83.75 -4.05
N LEU A 18 21.93 83.12 -3.25
CA LEU A 18 23.07 83.78 -2.61
C LEU A 18 24.31 82.85 -2.53
N CYS A 19 25.47 83.51 -2.48
CA CYS A 19 26.80 83.11 -2.97
C CYS A 19 27.64 82.12 -2.14
N LEU A 20 28.59 81.50 -2.87
CA LEU A 20 29.79 80.71 -2.52
C LEU A 20 30.89 81.55 -1.81
N PRO A 21 31.97 80.97 -1.18
CA PRO A 21 33.08 80.39 -1.97
C PRO A 21 34.05 79.32 -1.35
N LEU A 22 34.81 78.67 -2.26
CA LEU A 22 36.11 77.94 -2.15
C LEU A 22 36.18 76.63 -1.32
N ALA A 23 36.92 75.55 -1.65
CA ALA A 23 37.72 75.12 -2.80
C ALA A 23 38.37 73.74 -2.47
N LEU A 24 38.38 72.78 -3.43
CA LEU A 24 39.38 71.69 -3.69
C LEU A 24 39.61 70.59 -2.59
N ILE A 25 39.70 69.26 -2.77
CA ILE A 25 39.95 68.22 -3.82
C ILE A 25 39.53 66.88 -3.14
N ALA A 26 38.83 65.87 -3.70
CA ALA A 26 39.28 64.88 -4.69
C ALA A 26 38.13 63.89 -5.05
N CYS A 27 38.12 63.42 -6.32
CA CYS A 27 37.62 62.13 -6.87
C CYS A 27 36.28 61.58 -6.32
N GLY A 28 35.17 61.52 -7.06
CA GLY A 28 35.04 60.82 -8.35
C GLY A 28 34.63 59.36 -8.13
N ASN A 29 33.33 59.06 -8.02
CA ASN A 29 32.66 58.00 -8.80
C ASN A 29 31.15 57.89 -8.48
N SER A 30 30.41 57.72 -9.56
CA SER A 30 28.99 57.41 -9.71
C SER A 30 28.52 56.27 -8.80
N LYS A 31 27.45 56.50 -8.05
CA LYS A 31 26.65 55.44 -7.41
C LYS A 31 25.41 55.19 -8.25
N ASP A 32 25.51 54.23 -9.16
CA ASP A 32 24.35 53.48 -9.62
C ASP A 32 23.86 52.63 -8.45
N ALA A 33 22.63 52.88 -8.00
CA ALA A 33 21.96 52.05 -7.02
C ALA A 33 21.63 50.71 -7.69
N ALA A 34 22.41 49.68 -7.37
CA ALA A 34 22.11 48.31 -7.78
C ALA A 34 20.75 47.90 -7.20
N THR A 35 19.83 47.52 -8.10
CA THR A 35 18.59 46.82 -7.78
C THR A 35 18.91 45.61 -6.91
N PRO A 36 18.20 45.35 -5.80
CA PRO A 36 18.45 44.16 -4.99
C PRO A 36 18.31 42.93 -5.88
N ALA A 37 19.32 42.05 -5.85
CA ALA A 37 19.20 40.74 -6.47
C ALA A 37 17.94 40.06 -5.91
N PRO A 38 17.09 39.44 -6.74
CA PRO A 38 15.94 38.70 -6.25
C PRO A 38 16.42 37.65 -5.24
N GLU A 39 15.79 37.62 -4.07
CA GLU A 39 16.07 36.59 -3.06
C GLU A 39 16.02 35.21 -3.74
N PRO A 40 16.96 34.29 -3.45
CA PRO A 40 16.87 32.93 -3.95
C PRO A 40 15.50 32.37 -3.57
N VAL A 41 14.73 31.91 -4.57
CA VAL A 41 13.48 31.19 -4.30
C VAL A 41 13.85 30.01 -3.41
N ALA A 42 13.43 30.05 -2.15
CA ALA A 42 13.70 28.97 -1.20
C ALA A 42 13.27 27.64 -1.82
N GLU A 43 14.18 26.69 -1.89
CA GLU A 43 13.93 25.39 -2.50
C GLU A 43 12.75 24.70 -1.78
N THR A 44 11.79 24.20 -2.54
CA THR A 44 10.64 23.48 -1.95
C THR A 44 11.15 22.22 -1.24
N PRO A 45 10.89 22.04 0.07
CA PRO A 45 11.35 20.84 0.75
C PRO A 45 10.64 19.60 0.19
N ALA A 46 11.40 18.52 0.09
CA ALA A 46 10.84 17.21 -0.24
C ALA A 46 10.09 16.64 0.98
N VAL A 47 9.10 15.80 0.70
CA VAL A 47 8.34 15.04 1.70
C VAL A 47 8.60 13.56 1.48
N ALA A 48 9.05 12.85 2.51
CA ALA A 48 9.07 11.39 2.49
C ALA A 48 7.67 10.87 2.85
N VAL A 49 7.16 9.89 2.11
CA VAL A 49 5.90 9.21 2.40
C VAL A 49 6.22 7.75 2.72
N MET A 50 5.91 7.34 3.95
CA MET A 50 6.10 5.98 4.44
C MET A 50 4.72 5.42 4.79
N SER A 51 4.29 4.39 4.07
CA SER A 51 2.97 3.80 4.27
C SER A 51 3.09 2.44 4.92
N ASP A 52 2.03 2.01 5.62
CA ASP A 52 1.88 0.62 6.05
C ASP A 52 3.13 0.12 6.80
N VAL A 53 3.59 0.93 7.76
CA VAL A 53 4.76 0.62 8.59
C VAL A 53 4.45 -0.60 9.45
N HIS A 54 3.19 -0.73 9.90
CA HIS A 54 2.68 -1.82 10.71
C HIS A 54 3.51 -2.06 11.97
N PHE A 55 4.04 -0.98 12.55
CA PHE A 55 5.09 -1.04 13.57
C PHE A 55 4.70 -1.95 14.74
N GLU A 56 5.50 -2.99 14.97
CA GLU A 56 5.47 -3.79 16.20
C GLU A 56 6.70 -3.44 17.04
N ASN A 57 6.47 -3.15 18.32
CA ASN A 57 7.57 -2.89 19.24
C ASN A 57 8.19 -4.22 19.69
N VAL A 58 9.19 -4.69 18.93
CA VAL A 58 9.85 -5.99 19.18
C VAL A 58 10.59 -6.08 20.52
N TYR A 59 10.69 -5.00 21.29
CA TYR A 59 11.20 -4.99 22.67
C TYR A 59 10.21 -4.38 23.67
N GLY A 60 8.94 -4.33 23.31
CA GLY A 60 7.88 -3.76 24.12
C GLY A 60 7.57 -4.61 25.35
N ASP A 61 7.39 -3.96 26.50
CA ASP A 61 6.96 -4.62 27.74
C ASP A 61 5.45 -4.80 27.74
N LEU A 62 5.01 -6.06 27.71
CA LEU A 62 3.61 -6.43 27.78
C LEU A 62 3.00 -6.29 29.18
N LYS A 63 3.79 -5.91 30.19
CA LYS A 63 3.39 -5.71 31.58
C LYS A 63 2.68 -6.94 32.15
N ASN A 64 3.14 -8.13 31.75
CA ASN A 64 2.59 -9.41 32.15
C ASN A 64 3.69 -10.34 32.67
N ALA A 65 3.50 -10.87 33.88
CA ALA A 65 4.48 -11.75 34.53
C ALA A 65 4.51 -13.17 33.96
N LYS A 66 3.45 -13.63 33.26
CA LYS A 66 3.40 -14.95 32.61
C LYS A 66 4.12 -14.95 31.27
N PHE A 67 4.19 -13.80 30.60
CA PHE A 67 4.91 -13.65 29.34
C PHE A 67 5.53 -12.26 29.24
N SER A 68 6.84 -12.21 29.47
CA SER A 68 7.64 -10.98 29.41
C SER A 68 8.45 -10.86 28.11
N GLY A 69 8.26 -11.78 27.15
CA GLY A 69 9.08 -11.93 25.95
C GLY A 69 10.30 -12.83 26.16
N ILE A 70 11.14 -12.96 25.12
CA ILE A 70 12.34 -13.82 25.14
C ILE A 70 13.54 -13.00 25.63
N PRO A 71 14.25 -13.40 26.71
CA PRO A 71 15.43 -12.68 27.17
C PRO A 71 16.48 -12.50 26.05
N THR A 72 17.02 -11.30 25.97
CA THR A 72 18.09 -10.94 25.03
C THR A 72 19.40 -10.71 25.78
N GLY A 73 20.52 -10.70 25.05
CA GLY A 73 21.85 -10.53 25.65
C GLY A 73 22.14 -9.13 26.19
N ASP A 74 21.33 -8.13 25.83
CA ASP A 74 21.50 -6.72 26.26
C ASP A 74 20.53 -6.31 27.38
N GLY A 75 19.86 -7.28 28.01
CA GLY A 75 18.94 -7.07 29.13
C GLY A 75 17.51 -6.69 28.72
N LYS A 76 17.22 -6.60 27.41
CA LYS A 76 15.85 -6.47 26.90
C LYS A 76 15.17 -7.83 26.79
N PHE A 77 13.88 -7.80 26.49
CA PHE A 77 13.12 -8.99 26.11
C PHE A 77 12.56 -8.79 24.70
N ALA A 78 12.72 -9.79 23.84
CA ALA A 78 12.16 -9.79 22.50
C ALA A 78 10.68 -10.22 22.58
N THR A 79 9.78 -9.29 22.30
CA THR A 79 8.33 -9.50 22.18
C THR A 79 8.02 -9.57 20.70
N ILE A 80 8.13 -10.78 20.13
CA ILE A 80 8.10 -11.00 18.68
C ILE A 80 7.10 -12.08 18.31
N ARG A 81 6.58 -12.01 17.08
CA ARG A 81 5.72 -13.03 16.48
C ARG A 81 6.54 -14.20 15.92
N THR A 82 5.94 -15.37 15.82
CA THR A 82 6.57 -16.54 15.18
C THR A 82 6.90 -16.27 13.71
N MET A 83 7.97 -16.87 13.21
CA MET A 83 8.32 -16.87 11.79
C MET A 83 7.20 -17.48 10.94
N TYR A 84 6.54 -18.54 11.41
CA TYR A 84 5.37 -19.08 10.71
C TYR A 84 4.25 -18.05 10.55
N ALA A 85 3.94 -17.26 11.59
CA ALA A 85 2.97 -16.18 11.48
C ALA A 85 3.40 -15.12 10.46
N GLN A 86 4.68 -14.74 10.45
CA GLN A 86 5.21 -13.83 9.44
C GLN A 86 5.02 -14.40 8.02
N LEU A 87 5.44 -15.65 7.77
CA LEU A 87 5.39 -16.31 6.46
C LEU A 87 3.99 -16.58 5.92
N THR A 88 2.94 -16.42 6.74
CA THR A 88 1.54 -16.60 6.34
C THR A 88 0.73 -15.29 6.38
N SER A 89 1.35 -14.19 6.79
CA SER A 89 0.78 -12.85 6.79
C SER A 89 1.12 -12.10 5.51
N THR A 90 0.27 -11.17 5.09
CA THR A 90 0.53 -10.23 3.97
C THR A 90 1.47 -9.08 4.35
N ARG A 91 2.01 -9.11 5.57
CA ARG A 91 3.05 -8.22 6.09
C ARG A 91 3.93 -8.95 7.10
N LEU A 92 5.18 -8.54 7.19
CA LEU A 92 6.06 -8.85 8.30
C LEU A 92 5.57 -8.15 9.57
N PHE A 93 5.84 -8.78 10.70
CA PHE A 93 5.47 -8.28 12.03
C PHE A 93 6.68 -7.76 12.80
N ASN A 94 7.85 -8.37 12.61
CA ASN A 94 9.00 -8.11 13.46
C ASN A 94 10.02 -7.19 12.79
N GLU A 95 10.46 -7.51 11.57
CA GLU A 95 11.58 -6.82 10.92
C GLU A 95 11.27 -5.37 10.52
N ASN A 96 9.99 -5.03 10.41
CA ASN A 96 9.54 -3.66 10.14
C ASN A 96 9.90 -2.68 11.27
N TYR A 97 10.17 -3.14 12.50
CA TYR A 97 10.82 -2.32 13.53
C TYR A 97 12.16 -1.74 13.04
N PHE A 98 13.00 -2.59 12.44
CA PHE A 98 14.30 -2.19 11.91
C PHE A 98 14.14 -1.43 10.59
N ALA A 99 13.23 -1.88 9.72
CA ALA A 99 12.99 -1.25 8.43
C ALA A 99 12.50 0.19 8.59
N PHE A 100 11.62 0.46 9.56
CA PHE A 100 11.14 1.81 9.83
C PHE A 100 12.27 2.75 10.26
N ARG A 101 13.12 2.30 11.19
CA ARG A 101 14.32 3.06 11.58
C ARG A 101 15.26 3.29 10.40
N GLY A 102 15.52 2.25 9.60
CA GLY A 102 16.34 2.35 8.39
C GLY A 102 15.80 3.35 7.37
N ALA A 103 14.47 3.41 7.18
CA ALA A 103 13.82 4.39 6.32
C ALA A 103 14.00 5.82 6.84
N LEU A 104 13.82 6.03 8.14
CA LEU A 104 13.99 7.34 8.79
C LEU A 104 15.46 7.80 8.74
N ASP A 105 16.41 6.91 8.99
CA ASP A 105 17.84 7.19 8.89
C ASP A 105 18.24 7.59 7.46
N ASP A 106 17.78 6.84 6.45
CA ASP A 106 18.05 7.15 5.04
C ASP A 106 17.39 8.49 4.62
N ALA A 107 16.13 8.73 4.99
CA ALA A 107 15.45 9.99 4.71
C ALA A 107 16.16 11.18 5.39
N TYR A 108 16.56 11.02 6.66
CA TYR A 108 17.30 12.04 7.41
C TYR A 108 18.64 12.36 6.74
N ALA A 109 19.40 11.33 6.35
CA ALA A 109 20.69 11.45 5.67
C ALA A 109 20.58 12.16 4.30
N ARG A 110 19.43 12.02 3.62
CA ARG A 110 19.11 12.75 2.38
C ARG A 110 18.69 14.22 2.61
N GLY A 111 18.69 14.70 3.85
CA GLY A 111 18.27 16.07 4.16
C GLY A 111 16.75 16.26 4.24
N ILE A 112 15.97 15.17 4.16
CA ILE A 112 14.51 15.25 4.26
C ILE A 112 14.12 15.47 5.72
N ARG A 113 13.20 16.40 5.96
CA ARG A 113 12.72 16.77 7.31
C ARG A 113 11.21 16.65 7.47
N LEU A 114 10.44 16.54 6.39
CA LEU A 114 9.00 16.34 6.43
C LEU A 114 8.69 14.89 6.07
N VAL A 115 8.00 14.17 6.95
CA VAL A 115 7.60 12.77 6.74
C VAL A 115 6.09 12.63 6.92
N ALA A 116 5.42 12.09 5.92
CA ALA A 116 4.01 11.72 5.99
C ALA A 116 3.88 10.20 6.20
N LEU A 117 3.06 9.79 7.16
CA LEU A 117 2.67 8.39 7.35
C LEU A 117 1.24 8.19 6.83
N SER A 118 1.07 7.51 5.70
CA SER A 118 -0.21 7.34 5.01
C SER A 118 -1.00 6.11 5.49
N GLY A 119 -1.23 6.04 6.80
CA GLY A 119 -1.99 4.95 7.43
C GLY A 119 -1.17 3.70 7.73
N ASP A 120 -1.78 2.85 8.55
CA ASP A 120 -1.21 1.61 9.10
C ASP A 120 0.20 1.82 9.65
N TYR A 121 0.36 2.84 10.47
CA TYR A 121 1.64 3.18 11.10
C TYR A 121 1.97 2.22 12.25
N SER A 122 0.98 1.57 12.88
CA SER A 122 1.18 0.60 13.95
C SER A 122 0.52 -0.75 13.67
N ASP A 123 0.97 -1.82 14.36
CA ASP A 123 0.23 -3.09 14.42
C ASP A 123 -0.97 -2.93 15.37
N ASP A 124 -2.15 -2.75 14.75
CA ASP A 124 -3.49 -2.72 15.36
C ASP A 124 -3.67 -1.71 16.50
N ALA A 125 -3.00 -0.56 16.43
CA ALA A 125 -3.13 0.51 17.42
C ALA A 125 -2.89 0.06 18.88
N GLN A 126 -2.13 -1.01 19.09
CA GLN A 126 -1.91 -1.56 20.42
C GLN A 126 -1.06 -0.60 21.27
N PRO A 127 -1.37 -0.37 22.56
CA PRO A 127 -0.61 0.56 23.40
C PRO A 127 0.91 0.35 23.39
N VAL A 128 1.36 -0.92 23.39
CA VAL A 128 2.80 -1.24 23.35
C VAL A 128 3.49 -0.76 22.06
N ASN A 129 2.74 -0.79 20.95
CA ASN A 129 3.20 -0.36 19.63
C ASN A 129 3.08 1.16 19.47
N ILE A 130 1.99 1.75 19.96
CA ILE A 130 1.77 3.20 19.92
C ILE A 130 2.79 3.95 20.78
N ASP A 131 3.07 3.46 21.99
CA ASP A 131 4.12 4.01 22.85
C ASP A 131 5.50 3.88 22.17
N GLY A 132 5.76 2.72 21.54
CA GLY A 132 7.02 2.45 20.84
C GLY A 132 7.25 3.33 19.61
N ILE A 133 6.26 3.47 18.74
CA ILE A 133 6.37 4.33 17.55
C ILE A 133 6.47 5.79 17.97
N ALA A 134 5.68 6.25 18.95
CA ALA A 134 5.76 7.62 19.45
C ALA A 134 7.17 7.94 19.99
N ALA A 135 7.80 7.01 20.70
CA ALA A 135 9.17 7.16 21.18
C ALA A 135 10.19 7.29 20.02
N ILE A 136 10.04 6.47 18.96
CA ILE A 136 10.86 6.58 17.75
C ILE A 136 10.65 7.94 17.09
N LEU A 137 9.42 8.35 16.85
CA LEU A 137 9.12 9.63 16.19
C LEU A 137 9.72 10.81 16.99
N LYS A 138 9.63 10.80 18.33
CA LYS A 138 10.27 11.80 19.20
C LYS A 138 11.79 11.82 19.08
N GLU A 139 12.42 10.66 18.97
CA GLU A 139 13.87 10.56 18.74
C GLU A 139 14.29 11.30 17.47
N TYR A 140 13.54 11.14 16.37
CA TYR A 140 13.83 11.80 15.10
C TYR A 140 13.35 13.26 15.05
N GLN A 141 12.32 13.63 15.81
CA GLN A 141 11.96 15.03 16.03
C GLN A 141 13.09 15.80 16.70
N ALA A 142 13.79 15.19 17.66
CA ALA A 142 14.98 15.78 18.28
C ALA A 142 16.13 16.01 17.28
N LYS A 143 16.14 15.30 16.13
CA LYS A 143 17.05 15.51 15.00
C LYS A 143 16.52 16.56 13.99
N GLY A 144 15.35 17.15 14.24
CA GLY A 144 14.73 18.19 13.41
C GLY A 144 13.74 17.68 12.36
N MET A 145 13.35 16.40 12.40
CA MET A 145 12.28 15.87 11.54
C MET A 145 10.90 16.24 12.08
N ARG A 146 9.90 16.25 11.19
CA ARG A 146 8.49 16.51 11.49
C ARG A 146 7.63 15.44 10.83
N PHE A 147 6.62 14.99 11.55
CA PHE A 147 5.77 13.86 11.16
C PHE A 147 4.32 14.30 11.03
N PHE A 148 3.66 13.76 10.02
CA PHE A 148 2.26 14.03 9.70
C PHE A 148 1.57 12.70 9.40
N ILE A 149 0.70 12.24 10.28
CA ILE A 149 0.06 10.93 10.17
C ILE A 149 -1.38 11.05 9.66
N ALA A 150 -1.80 10.08 8.87
CA ALA A 150 -3.19 9.76 8.56
C ALA A 150 -3.50 8.37 9.14
N PRO A 151 -4.73 8.10 9.59
CA PRO A 151 -5.07 6.78 10.08
C PRO A 151 -5.17 5.78 8.92
N GLY A 152 -4.82 4.52 9.18
CA GLY A 152 -5.22 3.39 8.35
C GLY A 152 -6.25 2.52 9.06
N ASN A 153 -6.64 1.41 8.44
CA ASN A 153 -7.65 0.53 9.05
C ASN A 153 -7.10 -0.25 10.25
N HIS A 154 -5.82 -0.09 10.57
CA HIS A 154 -5.20 -0.55 11.81
C HIS A 154 -4.98 0.58 12.84
N ASP A 155 -5.38 1.83 12.53
CA ASP A 155 -5.11 3.02 13.35
C ASP A 155 -6.30 4.02 13.43
N PRO A 156 -7.53 3.60 13.75
CA PRO A 156 -7.82 2.40 14.52
C PRO A 156 -8.50 1.28 13.73
N ASN A 157 -8.47 0.07 14.28
CA ASN A 157 -9.27 -1.08 13.83
C ASN A 157 -10.78 -0.80 13.95
N GLU A 158 -11.18 -0.25 15.09
CA GLU A 158 -12.54 0.10 15.45
C GLU A 158 -12.61 1.55 15.95
N PRO A 159 -13.76 2.24 15.84
CA PRO A 159 -13.83 3.65 16.22
C PRO A 159 -13.63 3.88 17.73
N TYR A 160 -13.80 2.82 18.54
CA TYR A 160 -13.66 2.79 19.99
C TYR A 160 -12.75 1.64 20.40
N ASP A 161 -12.22 1.70 21.63
CA ASP A 161 -11.27 0.70 22.11
C ASP A 161 -11.87 -0.73 22.10
N ASP A 162 -11.16 -1.67 21.52
CA ASP A 162 -11.42 -3.11 21.65
C ASP A 162 -10.54 -3.68 22.77
N ASP A 163 -11.16 -3.90 23.93
CA ASP A 163 -10.54 -4.47 25.12
C ASP A 163 -10.62 -6.01 25.20
N GLU A 164 -11.03 -6.66 24.11
CA GLU A 164 -11.06 -8.12 23.93
C GLU A 164 -10.02 -8.62 22.90
N ALA A 165 -9.38 -7.72 22.15
CA ALA A 165 -8.41 -8.04 21.10
C ALA A 165 -7.12 -8.71 21.60
N GLY A 166 -6.32 -9.25 20.66
CA GLY A 166 -5.05 -9.91 20.96
C GLY A 166 -4.49 -10.75 19.81
N LYS A 167 -3.43 -11.51 20.10
CA LYS A 167 -2.70 -12.36 19.14
C LYS A 167 -2.45 -13.75 19.70
N ASN A 168 -2.32 -14.75 18.83
CA ASN A 168 -2.20 -16.16 19.23
C ASN A 168 -0.78 -16.74 19.20
N ASP A 169 0.17 -15.96 18.71
CA ASP A 169 1.36 -16.42 17.99
C ASP A 169 2.57 -15.54 18.32
N PHE A 170 2.64 -15.01 19.55
CA PHE A 170 3.90 -14.53 20.09
C PHE A 170 4.85 -15.70 20.31
N LEU A 171 6.15 -15.50 20.12
CA LEU A 171 7.14 -16.56 20.21
C LEU A 171 7.67 -16.70 21.65
N THR A 172 7.70 -17.93 22.18
CA THR A 172 8.34 -18.24 23.47
C THR A 172 9.82 -18.60 23.32
N ALA A 173 10.55 -18.62 24.44
CA ALA A 173 11.96 -19.01 24.48
C ALA A 173 12.19 -20.48 24.05
N GLU A 174 11.16 -21.31 24.12
CA GLU A 174 11.16 -22.73 23.69
C GLU A 174 10.74 -22.92 22.23
N GLY A 175 10.47 -21.84 21.49
CA GLY A 175 10.08 -21.93 20.08
C GLY A 175 8.59 -22.18 19.84
N LYS A 176 7.73 -21.99 20.86
CA LYS A 176 6.28 -22.21 20.77
C LYS A 176 5.51 -20.91 20.59
N GLU A 177 4.24 -21.03 20.19
CA GLU A 177 3.28 -19.93 20.17
C GLU A 177 2.72 -19.64 21.57
N GLN A 178 2.56 -18.36 21.90
CA GLN A 178 1.92 -17.83 23.10
C GLN A 178 0.76 -16.92 22.74
N LYS A 179 -0.41 -17.21 23.32
CA LYS A 179 -1.60 -16.36 23.22
C LYS A 179 -1.47 -15.17 24.17
N VAL A 180 -1.61 -13.96 23.65
CA VAL A 180 -1.61 -12.72 24.45
C VAL A 180 -2.82 -11.89 24.06
N TYR A 181 -3.68 -11.60 25.03
CA TYR A 181 -4.96 -10.91 24.79
C TYR A 181 -5.24 -9.84 25.84
N ALA A 182 -6.08 -8.88 25.47
CA ALA A 182 -6.65 -7.89 26.36
C ALA A 182 -7.50 -8.53 27.46
N VAL A 183 -7.61 -7.86 28.62
CA VAL A 183 -8.11 -8.48 29.85
C VAL A 183 -9.58 -8.90 29.78
N ASN A 184 -10.35 -8.34 28.85
CA ASN A 184 -11.76 -8.67 28.67
C ASN A 184 -12.01 -9.78 27.63
N TYR A 185 -10.96 -10.31 27.00
CA TYR A 185 -11.04 -11.51 26.18
C TYR A 185 -11.61 -12.69 26.98
N SER A 186 -12.39 -13.56 26.32
CA SER A 186 -13.10 -14.67 26.97
C SER A 186 -12.15 -15.62 27.73
N GLY A 187 -10.99 -15.94 27.16
CA GLY A 187 -9.96 -16.76 27.81
C GLY A 187 -9.35 -16.10 29.05
N CYS A 188 -9.27 -14.77 29.09
CA CYS A 188 -8.81 -14.04 30.27
C CYS A 188 -9.86 -14.04 31.37
N LYS A 189 -11.14 -13.81 31.02
CA LYS A 189 -12.26 -13.89 31.95
C LYS A 189 -12.43 -15.29 32.55
N SER A 190 -12.22 -16.34 31.75
CA SER A 190 -12.27 -17.73 32.21
C SER A 190 -10.99 -18.22 32.87
N GLN A 191 -9.97 -17.37 33.02
CA GLN A 191 -8.66 -17.72 33.60
C GLN A 191 -7.96 -18.90 32.90
N ASP A 192 -8.04 -18.96 31.56
CA ASP A 192 -7.29 -19.93 30.76
C ASP A 192 -5.78 -19.78 31.03
N ALA A 193 -5.16 -20.86 31.54
CA ALA A 193 -3.75 -20.87 31.89
C ALA A 193 -2.82 -20.69 30.67
N THR A 194 -3.32 -20.95 29.46
CA THR A 194 -2.55 -20.82 28.20
C THR A 194 -2.56 -19.39 27.65
N VAL A 195 -3.33 -18.48 28.25
CA VAL A 195 -3.46 -17.08 27.80
C VAL A 195 -2.74 -16.13 28.76
N ALA A 196 -1.87 -15.29 28.21
CA ALA A 196 -1.33 -14.13 28.90
C ALA A 196 -2.25 -12.93 28.70
N CYS A 197 -2.69 -12.31 29.79
CA CYS A 197 -3.72 -11.27 29.77
C CYS A 197 -3.13 -9.90 30.06
N THR A 198 -3.24 -8.96 29.12
CA THR A 198 -2.72 -7.59 29.25
C THR A 198 -3.43 -6.63 28.30
N ASN A 199 -3.76 -5.43 28.81
CA ASN A 199 -4.28 -4.35 27.97
C ASN A 199 -3.21 -3.66 27.13
N GLN A 200 -1.96 -4.14 27.14
CA GLN A 200 -0.97 -3.73 26.15
C GLN A 200 -1.31 -4.23 24.73
N LEU A 201 -2.22 -5.21 24.61
CA LEU A 201 -2.70 -5.79 23.35
C LEU A 201 -4.15 -5.39 22.98
N MET A 202 -4.78 -4.48 23.75
CA MET A 202 -6.06 -3.91 23.32
C MET A 202 -5.86 -3.03 22.08
N GLU A 203 -6.87 -2.88 21.23
CA GLU A 203 -6.79 -2.03 20.04
C GLU A 203 -7.38 -0.66 20.39
N LEU A 204 -6.60 0.41 20.25
CA LEU A 204 -7.05 1.77 20.63
C LEU A 204 -7.97 2.38 19.59
N GLY A 205 -9.04 3.04 20.05
CA GLY A 205 -9.92 3.86 19.21
C GLY A 205 -9.40 5.29 19.00
N TYR A 206 -10.16 6.10 18.25
CA TYR A 206 -9.74 7.45 17.83
C TYR A 206 -9.33 8.36 18.99
N GLU A 207 -10.12 8.42 20.07
CA GLU A 207 -9.90 9.36 21.16
C GLU A 207 -8.52 9.19 21.81
N LYS A 208 -8.14 7.93 22.11
CA LYS A 208 -6.84 7.62 22.71
C LYS A 208 -5.68 7.79 21.72
N LEU A 209 -5.87 7.40 20.46
CA LEU A 209 -4.85 7.59 19.42
C LEU A 209 -4.53 9.07 19.22
N ILE A 210 -5.54 9.93 19.12
CA ILE A 210 -5.34 11.39 18.97
C ILE A 210 -4.67 11.98 20.20
N ALA A 211 -5.04 11.51 21.40
CA ALA A 211 -4.39 11.96 22.64
C ALA A 211 -2.90 11.59 22.70
N GLN A 212 -2.52 10.39 22.24
CA GLN A 212 -1.14 9.90 22.31
C GLN A 212 -0.25 10.40 21.16
N LEU A 213 -0.82 10.55 19.96
CA LEU A 213 -0.09 10.88 18.73
C LEU A 213 -0.40 12.29 18.20
N GLY A 214 -1.08 13.12 19.00
CA GLY A 214 -1.56 14.45 18.62
C GLY A 214 -0.49 15.34 17.97
N GLU A 215 0.74 15.34 18.50
CA GLU A 215 1.83 16.19 18.02
C GLU A 215 2.34 15.83 16.61
N PHE A 216 1.98 14.66 16.07
CA PHE A 216 2.36 14.19 14.75
C PHE A 216 1.32 14.55 13.68
N GLY A 217 0.73 15.75 13.79
CA GLY A 217 -0.16 16.36 12.81
C GLY A 217 -1.63 16.42 13.22
N TYR A 218 -2.13 15.48 14.02
CA TYR A 218 -3.53 15.48 14.48
C TYR A 218 -3.93 16.70 15.33
N MET A 219 -2.95 17.40 15.91
CA MET A 219 -3.10 18.64 16.65
C MET A 219 -2.18 19.71 16.05
N PRO A 220 -2.56 21.00 16.11
CA PRO A 220 -1.74 22.08 15.58
C PRO A 220 -0.43 22.21 16.36
N ASN A 221 0.65 22.56 15.64
CA ASN A 221 1.94 22.91 16.22
C ASN A 221 2.21 24.41 16.05
N LYS A 222 2.87 25.06 17.02
CA LYS A 222 3.23 26.48 16.92
C LYS A 222 4.20 26.80 15.77
N ALA A 223 4.91 25.80 15.27
CA ALA A 223 5.78 25.92 14.11
C ALA A 223 5.02 25.83 12.77
N ASP A 224 3.72 25.51 12.78
CA ASP A 224 2.90 25.51 11.57
C ASP A 224 2.55 26.94 11.15
N VAL A 225 2.58 27.19 9.84
CA VAL A 225 2.08 28.44 9.25
C VAL A 225 0.55 28.44 9.29
N TYR A 226 -0.06 27.27 9.12
CA TYR A 226 -1.49 27.08 9.10
C TYR A 226 -1.84 25.65 9.50
N TRP A 227 -2.99 25.48 10.15
CA TRP A 227 -3.57 24.19 10.46
C TRP A 227 -5.10 24.32 10.49
N GLU A 228 -5.84 23.32 10.04
CA GLU A 228 -7.30 23.23 10.18
C GLU A 228 -7.82 21.78 10.09
N THR A 229 -9.08 21.58 10.48
CA THR A 229 -9.88 20.36 10.26
C THR A 229 -11.07 20.67 9.35
N PRO A 230 -11.82 19.65 8.86
CA PRO A 230 -13.09 19.87 8.15
C PRO A 230 -14.13 20.70 8.94
N PHE A 231 -13.95 20.82 10.26
CA PHE A 231 -14.90 21.45 11.19
C PHE A 231 -14.41 22.82 11.70
N SER A 232 -13.24 23.27 11.24
CA SER A 232 -12.69 24.57 11.62
C SER A 232 -13.50 25.71 10.97
N SER A 233 -13.77 26.77 11.73
CA SER A 233 -14.62 27.89 11.30
C SER A 233 -13.85 29.19 10.97
N TYR A 234 -12.54 29.23 11.23
CA TYR A 234 -11.70 30.40 10.93
C TYR A 234 -11.18 30.37 9.49
N ALA A 235 -11.02 31.56 8.90
CA ALA A 235 -10.35 31.72 7.62
C ALA A 235 -8.82 31.69 7.76
N ASN A 236 -8.10 31.39 6.69
CA ASN A 236 -6.63 31.38 6.67
C ASN A 236 -6.04 32.74 7.10
N SER A 237 -6.65 33.85 6.68
CA SER A 237 -6.23 35.21 7.03
C SER A 237 -6.41 35.58 8.51
N THR A 238 -7.18 34.80 9.26
CA THR A 238 -7.45 35.02 10.69
C THR A 238 -6.91 33.88 11.56
N TYR A 239 -6.02 33.06 11.01
CA TYR A 239 -5.43 31.93 11.73
C TYR A 239 -4.69 32.40 12.99
N THR A 240 -4.94 31.69 14.09
CA THR A 240 -4.12 31.75 15.30
C THR A 240 -3.97 30.33 15.84
N TYR A 241 -2.85 30.06 16.50
CA TYR A 241 -2.60 28.78 17.14
C TYR A 241 -3.69 28.41 18.15
N ASP A 242 -4.15 29.38 18.97
CA ASP A 242 -5.16 29.11 20.01
C ASP A 242 -6.55 28.79 19.42
N ALA A 243 -6.94 29.44 18.32
CA ALA A 243 -8.17 29.11 17.60
C ALA A 243 -8.08 27.70 16.99
N ALA A 244 -6.93 27.37 16.38
CA ALA A 244 -6.69 26.04 15.83
C ALA A 244 -6.72 24.96 16.92
N LEU A 245 -6.07 25.21 18.07
CA LEU A 245 -6.06 24.29 19.20
C LEU A 245 -7.46 24.02 19.74
N THR A 246 -8.31 25.05 19.78
CA THR A 246 -9.73 24.91 20.14
C THR A 246 -10.48 24.04 19.12
N SER A 247 -10.30 24.27 17.83
CA SER A 247 -10.93 23.46 16.77
C SER A 247 -10.40 22.02 16.70
N ALA A 248 -9.19 21.76 17.21
CA ALA A 248 -8.56 20.45 17.19
C ALA A 248 -9.08 19.47 18.25
N ASP A 249 -9.72 19.99 19.31
CA ASP A 249 -10.34 19.18 20.37
C ASP A 249 -11.28 18.12 19.77
N VAL A 250 -11.15 16.86 20.22
CA VAL A 250 -11.91 15.71 19.72
C VAL A 250 -13.42 15.90 19.76
N LYS A 251 -13.95 16.76 20.65
CA LYS A 251 -15.39 17.09 20.69
C LYS A 251 -15.85 17.98 19.55
N ASN A 252 -14.93 18.68 18.89
CA ASN A 252 -15.20 19.64 17.82
C ASN A 252 -14.95 19.07 16.41
N ARG A 253 -14.62 17.78 16.31
CA ARG A 253 -14.27 17.09 15.06
C ARG A 253 -15.03 15.76 14.92
N GLN A 254 -16.34 15.84 15.12
CA GLN A 254 -17.25 14.70 15.02
C GLN A 254 -18.29 14.96 13.95
N PHE A 255 -18.75 13.87 13.35
CA PHE A 255 -19.86 13.87 12.42
C PHE A 255 -20.82 12.73 12.76
N GLU A 256 -22.08 12.87 12.36
CA GLU A 256 -23.08 11.81 12.54
C GLU A 256 -22.94 10.78 11.40
N ILE A 257 -22.74 9.51 11.74
CA ILE A 257 -22.78 8.38 10.82
C ILE A 257 -23.99 7.50 11.14
N CYS A 258 -24.67 7.01 10.10
CA CYS A 258 -25.77 6.06 10.21
C CYS A 258 -25.46 4.81 9.38
N ALA A 259 -26.27 3.75 9.50
CA ALA A 259 -26.06 2.51 8.74
C ALA A 259 -26.21 2.71 7.21
N GLU A 260 -26.95 3.73 6.78
CA GLU A 260 -27.24 4.00 5.37
C GLU A 260 -26.39 5.11 4.73
N GLY A 261 -25.72 5.95 5.53
CA GLY A 261 -24.96 7.08 5.03
C GLY A 261 -24.60 8.11 6.11
N GLU A 262 -24.06 9.25 5.67
CA GLU A 262 -23.77 10.36 6.59
C GLU A 262 -25.05 11.04 7.07
N GLY A 263 -25.13 11.23 8.38
CA GLY A 263 -26.21 11.95 9.05
C GLY A 263 -26.05 13.47 8.99
N GLY A 264 -26.50 14.16 10.03
CA GLY A 264 -26.39 15.61 10.17
C GLY A 264 -26.98 16.35 8.97
N SER A 265 -26.19 17.24 8.36
CA SER A 265 -26.64 18.05 7.21
C SER A 265 -26.93 17.23 5.93
N TYR A 266 -26.44 15.99 5.85
CA TYR A 266 -26.63 15.10 4.70
C TYR A 266 -27.81 14.14 4.85
N LYS A 267 -28.37 14.01 6.06
CA LYS A 267 -29.42 13.04 6.40
C LYS A 267 -30.67 13.21 5.55
N ALA A 268 -31.23 14.42 5.50
CA ALA A 268 -32.52 14.65 4.85
C ALA A 268 -32.51 14.30 3.35
N GLU A 269 -31.44 14.68 2.63
CA GLU A 269 -31.29 14.33 1.21
C GLU A 269 -30.98 12.84 1.03
N GLY A 270 -30.20 12.24 1.95
CA GLY A 270 -29.94 10.81 1.97
C GLY A 270 -31.21 9.97 2.14
N GLU A 271 -32.05 10.30 3.13
CA GLU A 271 -33.33 9.63 3.39
C GLU A 271 -34.30 9.78 2.23
N LYS A 272 -34.37 10.97 1.63
CA LYS A 272 -35.17 11.23 0.43
C LYS A 272 -34.70 10.38 -0.76
N THR A 273 -33.39 10.28 -0.98
CA THR A 273 -32.81 9.48 -2.07
C THR A 273 -33.06 7.98 -1.86
N LEU A 274 -32.95 7.53 -0.60
CA LEU A 274 -33.12 6.12 -0.26
C LEU A 274 -34.60 5.70 -0.13
N GLY A 275 -35.51 6.64 0.08
CA GLY A 275 -36.94 6.41 0.29
C GLY A 275 -37.28 5.84 1.66
N LYS A 276 -36.38 5.93 2.65
CA LYS A 276 -36.60 5.51 4.04
C LYS A 276 -35.73 6.31 5.01
N ALA A 277 -36.14 6.35 6.28
CA ALA A 277 -35.38 6.97 7.34
C ALA A 277 -34.04 6.23 7.59
N PHE A 278 -33.01 6.98 7.95
CA PHE A 278 -31.72 6.43 8.37
C PHE A 278 -31.84 5.86 9.79
N THR A 279 -31.06 4.82 10.05
CA THR A 279 -31.10 4.05 11.30
C THR A 279 -29.70 3.95 11.91
N LYS A 280 -29.65 3.59 13.20
CA LYS A 280 -28.40 3.32 13.93
C LYS A 280 -27.40 4.48 13.85
N CYS A 281 -27.91 5.69 14.00
CA CYS A 281 -27.09 6.88 13.91
C CYS A 281 -26.32 7.13 15.21
N THR A 282 -25.05 7.52 15.09
CA THR A 282 -24.17 7.89 16.19
C THR A 282 -23.14 8.91 15.73
N SER A 283 -22.50 9.61 16.65
CA SER A 283 -21.38 10.50 16.33
C SER A 283 -20.06 9.75 16.42
N ILE A 284 -19.20 9.91 15.41
CA ILE A 284 -17.83 9.38 15.42
C ILE A 284 -16.83 10.51 15.10
N ILE A 285 -15.60 10.33 15.57
CA ILE A 285 -14.50 11.27 15.32
C ILE A 285 -14.05 11.12 13.86
N ASP A 286 -13.74 12.25 13.23
CA ASP A 286 -12.93 12.29 12.02
C ASP A 286 -11.56 12.89 12.35
N SER A 287 -10.50 12.26 11.86
CA SER A 287 -9.13 12.64 12.15
C SER A 287 -8.40 13.37 11.03
N SER A 288 -9.11 13.77 9.98
CA SER A 288 -8.56 14.55 8.87
C SER A 288 -8.11 15.94 9.30
N TYR A 289 -7.01 16.43 8.71
CA TYR A 289 -6.52 17.78 8.91
C TYR A 289 -5.71 18.27 7.70
N LEU A 290 -5.65 19.59 7.55
CA LEU A 290 -4.77 20.29 6.62
C LEU A 290 -3.71 21.02 7.42
N VAL A 291 -2.46 20.96 6.98
CA VAL A 291 -1.35 21.66 7.64
C VAL A 291 -0.42 22.30 6.61
N GLU A 292 0.09 23.49 6.93
CA GLU A 292 1.15 24.19 6.22
C GLU A 292 2.42 24.19 7.07
N PRO A 293 3.24 23.12 7.02
CA PRO A 293 4.41 23.01 7.88
C PRO A 293 5.53 23.98 7.48
N VAL A 294 5.56 24.37 6.21
CA VAL A 294 6.41 25.44 5.68
C VAL A 294 5.61 26.26 4.69
N LYS A 295 5.97 27.53 4.52
CA LYS A 295 5.26 28.44 3.62
C LYS A 295 5.16 27.87 2.20
N GLY A 296 3.94 27.73 1.70
CA GLY A 296 3.64 27.31 0.34
C GLY A 296 3.49 25.79 0.12
N VAL A 297 3.71 24.95 1.14
CA VAL A 297 3.51 23.50 1.06
C VAL A 297 2.37 23.10 1.97
N TRP A 298 1.31 22.52 1.40
CA TRP A 298 0.16 22.02 2.13
C TRP A 298 0.17 20.49 2.13
N LEU A 299 0.04 19.91 3.32
CA LEU A 299 -0.18 18.48 3.51
C LEU A 299 -1.63 18.28 3.97
N LEU A 300 -2.38 17.49 3.20
CA LEU A 300 -3.77 17.17 3.48
C LEU A 300 -3.85 15.71 3.92
N SER A 301 -3.95 15.50 5.23
CA SER A 301 -4.18 14.18 5.84
C SER A 301 -5.67 13.89 5.82
N ILE A 302 -6.05 12.74 5.26
CA ILE A 302 -7.46 12.37 5.11
C ILE A 302 -7.73 11.04 5.82
N ASP A 303 -8.67 11.09 6.75
CA ASP A 303 -9.24 9.93 7.42
C ASP A 303 -10.29 9.27 6.52
N ALA A 304 -9.83 8.35 5.69
CA ALA A 304 -10.69 7.59 4.79
C ALA A 304 -11.23 6.28 5.43
N ASN A 305 -11.03 6.07 6.73
CA ASN A 305 -11.66 4.97 7.45
C ASN A 305 -13.16 5.21 7.57
N VAL A 306 -13.97 4.16 7.36
CA VAL A 306 -15.42 4.24 7.54
C VAL A 306 -15.87 3.03 8.35
N HIS A 307 -16.31 3.29 9.57
CA HIS A 307 -16.85 2.29 10.49
C HIS A 307 -18.37 2.39 10.49
N ILE A 308 -19.04 1.53 9.70
CA ILE A 308 -20.49 1.61 9.51
C ILE A 308 -21.20 0.93 10.69
N PRO A 309 -22.18 1.56 11.35
CA PRO A 309 -22.99 0.89 12.38
C PRO A 309 -23.66 -0.39 11.87
N ASN A 310 -23.38 -1.52 12.51
CA ASN A 310 -23.73 -2.85 12.01
C ASN A 310 -24.94 -3.47 12.76
N GLY A 311 -25.17 -4.78 12.59
CA GLY A 311 -26.24 -5.53 13.24
C GLY A 311 -26.21 -5.52 14.77
N ALA A 312 -25.02 -5.43 15.37
CA ALA A 312 -24.78 -5.43 16.81
C ALA A 312 -24.76 -4.03 17.44
N PHE A 313 -24.99 -2.98 16.66
CA PHE A 313 -25.09 -1.61 17.17
C PHE A 313 -26.23 -1.48 18.19
N ASP A 314 -25.89 -1.02 19.39
CA ASP A 314 -26.84 -0.73 20.47
C ASP A 314 -26.89 0.79 20.71
N PRO A 315 -28.02 1.47 20.49
CA PRO A 315 -28.14 2.91 20.73
C PRO A 315 -27.99 3.28 22.22
N VAL A 316 -28.22 2.36 23.15
CA VAL A 316 -27.98 2.57 24.59
C VAL A 316 -26.48 2.54 24.91
N ASN A 317 -25.72 1.75 24.16
CA ASN A 317 -24.27 1.64 24.24
C ASN A 317 -23.60 1.96 22.90
N ALA A 318 -23.84 3.16 22.39
CA ALA A 318 -23.43 3.58 21.03
C ALA A 318 -21.90 3.66 20.81
N LYS A 319 -21.11 3.41 21.85
CA LYS A 319 -19.64 3.35 21.82
C LYS A 319 -19.09 1.91 21.90
N ALA A 320 -19.94 0.89 21.86
CA ALA A 320 -19.48 -0.49 21.80
C ALA A 320 -18.74 -0.75 20.49
N PHE A 321 -17.47 -1.16 20.55
CA PHE A 321 -16.62 -1.41 19.38
C PHE A 321 -17.24 -2.43 18.41
N LYS A 322 -17.88 -3.49 18.94
CA LYS A 322 -18.57 -4.52 18.13
C LYS A 322 -19.75 -4.00 17.31
N GLY A 323 -20.24 -2.79 17.59
CA GLY A 323 -21.37 -2.17 16.92
C GLY A 323 -21.06 -1.64 15.52
N PHE A 324 -19.84 -1.85 15.00
CA PHE A 324 -19.38 -1.29 13.73
C PHE A 324 -18.75 -2.35 12.82
N ASP A 325 -18.83 -2.13 11.51
CA ASP A 325 -18.07 -2.89 10.53
C ASP A 325 -16.63 -2.38 10.48
N GLY A 326 -15.67 -3.31 10.38
CA GLY A 326 -14.26 -2.96 10.20
C GLY A 326 -14.01 -2.17 8.91
N ALA A 327 -13.12 -1.19 8.97
CA ALA A 327 -12.90 -0.24 7.87
C ALA A 327 -12.13 -0.83 6.66
N GLY A 328 -11.54 -2.02 6.78
CA GLY A 328 -10.57 -2.56 5.82
C GLY A 328 -11.07 -2.76 4.38
N ASN A 329 -12.37 -2.88 4.13
CA ASN A 329 -12.94 -2.99 2.77
C ASN A 329 -13.77 -1.76 2.35
N ALA A 330 -13.93 -0.79 3.26
CA ALA A 330 -14.83 0.34 3.05
C ALA A 330 -14.17 1.41 2.18
N GLY A 331 -13.05 1.96 2.66
CA GLY A 331 -12.22 2.96 2.00
C GLY A 331 -12.99 4.08 1.31
N TRP A 332 -12.44 4.57 0.19
CA TRP A 332 -13.02 5.68 -0.56
C TRP A 332 -14.41 5.40 -1.12
N ASN A 333 -14.74 4.14 -1.45
CA ASN A 333 -16.08 3.76 -1.91
C ASN A 333 -17.15 4.12 -0.87
N LYS A 334 -16.85 3.93 0.42
CA LYS A 334 -17.77 4.29 1.50
C LYS A 334 -17.65 5.74 1.95
N VAL A 335 -16.51 6.40 1.78
CA VAL A 335 -16.38 7.85 2.00
C VAL A 335 -17.42 8.63 1.19
N LEU A 336 -17.67 8.24 -0.07
CA LEU A 336 -18.67 8.87 -0.94
C LEU A 336 -20.09 8.91 -0.36
N THR A 337 -20.42 7.98 0.54
CA THR A 337 -21.76 7.82 1.10
C THR A 337 -21.84 8.18 2.59
N HIS A 338 -20.78 7.93 3.35
CA HIS A 338 -20.75 8.04 4.81
C HIS A 338 -19.84 9.16 5.34
N LYS A 339 -19.04 9.81 4.48
CA LYS A 339 -18.20 10.97 4.81
C LYS A 339 -18.22 12.02 3.69
N LYS A 340 -19.42 12.38 3.23
CA LYS A 340 -19.71 13.44 2.25
C LYS A 340 -19.16 14.81 2.67
N HIS A 341 -19.07 15.11 3.96
CA HIS A 341 -18.40 16.34 4.44
C HIS A 341 -16.93 16.40 4.00
N LEU A 342 -16.21 15.26 3.97
CA LEU A 342 -14.82 15.23 3.52
C LEU A 342 -14.72 15.61 2.04
N LEU A 343 -15.58 15.09 1.17
CA LEU A 343 -15.57 15.46 -0.26
C LEU A 343 -15.84 16.95 -0.45
N ALA A 344 -16.78 17.52 0.31
CA ALA A 344 -17.05 18.95 0.29
C ALA A 344 -15.83 19.75 0.76
N TRP A 345 -15.20 19.34 1.87
CA TRP A 345 -14.03 20.02 2.41
C TRP A 345 -12.81 19.93 1.49
N ILE A 346 -12.47 18.75 0.97
CA ILE A 346 -11.38 18.55 -0.01
C ILE A 346 -11.56 19.51 -1.19
N LYS A 347 -12.78 19.63 -1.74
CA LYS A 347 -13.08 20.56 -2.83
C LYS A 347 -12.80 22.02 -2.48
N THR A 348 -13.03 22.43 -1.23
CA THR A 348 -12.67 23.78 -0.79
C THR A 348 -11.16 23.95 -0.58
N VAL A 349 -10.49 22.93 -0.04
CA VAL A 349 -9.04 22.92 0.18
C VAL A 349 -8.29 23.03 -1.16
N THR A 350 -8.65 22.22 -2.14
CA THR A 350 -8.02 22.22 -3.48
C THR A 350 -8.22 23.56 -4.19
N ALA A 351 -9.43 24.13 -4.12
CA ALA A 351 -9.73 25.45 -4.68
C ALA A 351 -8.90 26.55 -4.00
N ARG A 352 -8.78 26.52 -2.67
CA ARG A 352 -7.95 27.48 -1.92
C ARG A 352 -6.46 27.29 -2.21
N ALA A 353 -5.98 26.06 -2.30
CA ALA A 353 -4.59 25.75 -2.63
C ALA A 353 -4.23 26.38 -3.98
N LYS A 354 -5.06 26.17 -5.00
CA LYS A 354 -4.89 26.78 -6.32
C LYS A 354 -4.92 28.32 -6.27
N ALA A 355 -5.91 28.90 -5.59
CA ALA A 355 -6.04 30.36 -5.49
C ALA A 355 -4.86 31.03 -4.78
N GLN A 356 -4.24 30.33 -3.82
CA GLN A 356 -3.11 30.83 -3.03
C GLN A 356 -1.74 30.35 -3.55
N GLY A 357 -1.69 29.61 -4.66
CA GLY A 357 -0.45 29.04 -5.19
C GLY A 357 0.25 28.08 -4.22
N LYS A 358 -0.53 27.28 -3.48
CA LYS A 358 -0.02 26.25 -2.56
C LYS A 358 0.22 24.96 -3.31
N ARG A 359 1.33 24.30 -3.00
CA ARG A 359 1.65 22.96 -3.47
C ARG A 359 1.00 21.97 -2.51
N LEU A 360 -0.02 21.25 -2.99
CA LEU A 360 -0.83 20.35 -2.17
C LEU A 360 -0.37 18.90 -2.36
N ILE A 361 -0.07 18.22 -1.26
CA ILE A 361 0.15 16.77 -1.21
C ILE A 361 -0.95 16.20 -0.33
N ALA A 362 -1.92 15.51 -0.93
CA ALA A 362 -2.92 14.76 -0.17
C ALA A 362 -2.41 13.35 0.09
N PHE A 363 -2.68 12.83 1.29
CA PHE A 363 -2.35 11.47 1.64
C PHE A 363 -3.43 10.85 2.53
N SER A 364 -3.72 9.59 2.28
CA SER A 364 -4.66 8.77 3.04
C SER A 364 -4.28 7.30 2.90
N HIS A 365 -4.94 6.43 3.64
CA HIS A 365 -4.59 5.03 3.64
C HIS A 365 -5.01 4.28 2.37
N TYR A 366 -6.24 4.49 1.88
CA TYR A 366 -6.82 3.65 0.83
C TYR A 366 -6.46 4.09 -0.59
N PRO A 367 -6.39 3.16 -1.55
CA PRO A 367 -6.31 3.51 -2.97
C PRO A 367 -7.55 4.29 -3.42
N THR A 368 -7.36 5.21 -4.38
CA THR A 368 -8.44 6.05 -4.94
C THR A 368 -8.89 5.64 -6.33
N MET A 369 -8.21 4.66 -6.93
CA MET A 369 -8.48 4.09 -8.25
C MET A 369 -7.99 2.64 -8.33
N ASP A 370 -8.26 1.98 -9.45
CA ASP A 370 -7.73 0.65 -9.75
C ASP A 370 -6.21 0.61 -9.50
N PHE A 371 -5.74 -0.47 -8.88
CA PHE A 371 -4.32 -0.67 -8.53
C PHE A 371 -3.73 -1.93 -9.18
N TYR A 372 -4.46 -2.54 -10.12
CA TYR A 372 -4.06 -3.73 -10.88
C TYR A 372 -3.76 -3.43 -12.34
N ALA A 373 -3.46 -2.17 -12.69
CA ALA A 373 -3.20 -1.74 -14.06
C ALA A 373 -4.32 -2.17 -15.03
N ASN A 374 -5.57 -2.01 -14.59
CA ASN A 374 -6.79 -2.42 -15.31
C ASN A 374 -6.92 -3.94 -15.56
N GLN A 375 -6.22 -4.77 -14.79
CA GLN A 375 -6.33 -6.24 -14.88
C GLN A 375 -7.40 -6.83 -13.94
N THR A 376 -8.10 -6.01 -13.15
CA THR A 376 -9.05 -6.46 -12.12
C THR A 376 -10.09 -7.46 -12.64
N ASP A 377 -10.73 -7.18 -13.77
CA ASP A 377 -11.78 -8.06 -14.30
C ASP A 377 -11.21 -9.37 -14.86
N THR A 378 -10.03 -9.33 -15.48
CA THR A 378 -9.33 -10.53 -15.92
C THR A 378 -8.91 -11.39 -14.73
N MET A 379 -8.42 -10.78 -13.64
CA MET A 379 -8.09 -11.50 -12.40
C MET A 379 -9.33 -12.18 -11.80
N LYS A 380 -10.48 -11.50 -11.74
CA LYS A 380 -11.76 -12.08 -11.28
C LYS A 380 -12.21 -13.26 -12.13
N ALA A 381 -11.94 -13.25 -13.43
CA ALA A 381 -12.35 -14.31 -14.34
C ALA A 381 -11.46 -15.57 -14.26
N VAL A 382 -10.21 -15.41 -13.81
CA VAL A 382 -9.17 -16.46 -13.85
C VAL A 382 -8.99 -17.15 -12.51
N PHE A 383 -9.05 -16.39 -11.41
CA PHE A 383 -8.73 -16.88 -10.07
C PHE A 383 -9.98 -17.17 -9.24
N LYS A 384 -9.78 -17.74 -8.04
CA LYS A 384 -10.87 -18.00 -7.10
C LYS A 384 -11.63 -16.72 -6.75
N SER A 385 -12.91 -16.86 -6.42
CA SER A 385 -13.71 -15.74 -5.91
C SER A 385 -13.06 -15.13 -4.67
N GLY A 386 -12.97 -13.80 -4.62
CA GLY A 386 -12.32 -13.07 -3.53
C GLY A 386 -10.77 -13.04 -3.59
N ALA A 387 -10.15 -13.70 -4.57
CA ALA A 387 -8.70 -13.68 -4.73
C ALA A 387 -8.15 -12.26 -4.92
N PHE A 388 -6.91 -12.05 -4.47
CA PHE A 388 -6.21 -10.76 -4.58
C PHE A 388 -6.99 -9.58 -3.99
N GLN A 389 -7.88 -9.82 -3.02
CA GLN A 389 -8.60 -8.76 -2.32
C GLN A 389 -9.31 -7.76 -3.27
N VAL A 390 -9.80 -8.22 -4.43
CA VAL A 390 -10.41 -7.36 -5.46
C VAL A 390 -11.64 -6.56 -4.98
N ALA A 391 -12.21 -6.92 -3.83
CA ALA A 391 -13.27 -6.16 -3.17
C ALA A 391 -12.81 -4.77 -2.68
N ARG A 392 -11.50 -4.56 -2.51
CA ARG A 392 -10.89 -3.29 -2.09
C ARG A 392 -10.62 -2.34 -3.26
N VAL A 393 -10.84 -2.77 -4.50
CA VAL A 393 -10.63 -1.94 -5.69
C VAL A 393 -11.68 -0.81 -5.71
N PRO A 394 -11.26 0.46 -5.76
CA PRO A 394 -12.18 1.58 -5.88
C PRO A 394 -13.01 1.49 -7.17
N GLU A 395 -14.30 1.81 -7.07
CA GLU A 395 -15.15 1.90 -8.25
C GLU A 395 -14.75 3.11 -9.11
N GLN A 396 -15.00 3.03 -10.43
CA GLN A 396 -14.74 4.16 -11.34
C GLN A 396 -15.49 5.44 -10.91
N ALA A 397 -16.68 5.31 -10.32
CA ALA A 397 -17.45 6.42 -9.77
C ALA A 397 -16.72 7.11 -8.61
N THR A 398 -16.04 6.34 -7.75
CA THR A 398 -15.19 6.84 -6.67
C THR A 398 -14.04 7.69 -7.21
N THR A 399 -13.27 7.16 -8.17
CA THR A 399 -12.18 7.91 -8.81
C THR A 399 -12.68 9.19 -9.48
N THR A 400 -13.83 9.13 -10.14
CA THR A 400 -14.46 10.29 -10.79
C THR A 400 -14.86 11.36 -9.78
N ALA A 401 -15.49 10.96 -8.67
CA ALA A 401 -15.89 11.87 -7.61
C ALA A 401 -14.69 12.58 -6.96
N LEU A 402 -13.57 11.86 -6.78
CA LEU A 402 -12.34 12.42 -6.22
C LEU A 402 -11.68 13.39 -7.19
N ALA A 403 -11.57 13.05 -8.47
CA ALA A 403 -11.07 13.97 -9.49
C ALA A 403 -11.91 15.27 -9.57
N ALA A 404 -13.24 15.16 -9.41
CA ALA A 404 -14.16 16.29 -9.42
C ALA A 404 -14.01 17.23 -8.20
N THR A 405 -13.30 16.82 -7.15
CA THR A 405 -12.90 17.73 -6.05
C THR A 405 -11.79 18.70 -6.48
N GLY A 406 -11.12 18.45 -7.62
CA GLY A 406 -9.95 19.22 -8.04
C GLY A 406 -8.65 18.79 -7.36
N MET A 407 -8.66 17.68 -6.61
CA MET A 407 -7.44 17.07 -6.07
C MET A 407 -6.58 16.54 -7.22
N GLN A 408 -5.30 16.93 -7.24
CA GLN A 408 -4.39 16.59 -8.34
C GLN A 408 -3.42 15.45 -8.00
N LEU A 409 -2.98 15.36 -6.74
CA LEU A 409 -2.05 14.34 -6.26
C LEU A 409 -2.56 13.71 -4.97
N HIS A 410 -2.60 12.38 -4.94
CA HIS A 410 -2.88 11.58 -3.75
C HIS A 410 -1.81 10.51 -3.54
N MET A 411 -1.33 10.38 -2.31
CA MET A 411 -0.41 9.33 -1.87
C MET A 411 -1.20 8.33 -1.01
N GLY A 412 -1.38 7.11 -1.52
CA GLY A 412 -2.12 6.01 -0.88
C GLY A 412 -1.23 4.91 -0.33
N GLY A 413 -1.83 3.97 0.41
CA GLY A 413 -1.23 2.79 1.04
C GLY A 413 -2.11 1.54 0.94
N HIS A 414 -2.32 0.85 2.06
CA HIS A 414 -3.32 -0.21 2.34
C HIS A 414 -3.09 -1.54 1.63
N MET A 415 -2.87 -1.50 0.31
CA MET A 415 -2.60 -2.71 -0.47
C MET A 415 -1.15 -3.20 -0.31
N HIS A 416 -0.28 -2.37 0.26
CA HIS A 416 1.18 -2.55 0.31
C HIS A 416 1.83 -2.49 -1.08
N PHE A 417 1.18 -1.83 -2.04
CA PHE A 417 1.56 -1.86 -3.45
C PHE A 417 2.50 -0.72 -3.83
N ASN A 418 3.43 -1.00 -4.74
CA ASN A 418 4.19 0.02 -5.45
C ASN A 418 3.60 0.24 -6.86
N GLY A 419 2.76 1.26 -7.00
CA GLY A 419 2.07 1.54 -8.25
C GLY A 419 1.69 3.01 -8.39
N THR A 420 1.41 3.42 -9.61
CA THR A 420 0.87 4.74 -9.94
C THR A 420 -0.25 4.56 -10.94
N ASN A 421 -1.28 5.39 -10.86
CA ASN A 421 -2.27 5.53 -11.92
C ASN A 421 -2.72 6.99 -12.03
N ASP A 422 -3.26 7.33 -13.19
CA ASP A 422 -3.79 8.64 -13.50
C ASP A 422 -5.18 8.56 -14.12
N TYR A 423 -5.98 9.58 -13.87
CA TYR A 423 -7.33 9.71 -14.40
C TYR A 423 -7.59 11.15 -14.83
N LYS A 424 -8.26 11.29 -15.97
CA LYS A 424 -8.77 12.57 -16.47
C LYS A 424 -10.28 12.48 -16.58
N ASP A 425 -10.98 13.34 -15.84
CA ASP A 425 -12.44 13.40 -15.91
C ASP A 425 -12.93 14.18 -17.15
N ALA A 426 -14.24 14.14 -17.40
CA ALA A 426 -14.87 14.84 -18.52
C ALA A 426 -14.79 16.38 -18.40
N SER A 427 -14.56 16.91 -17.20
CA SER A 427 -14.37 18.35 -16.96
C SER A 427 -12.92 18.80 -17.15
N GLY A 428 -12.02 17.87 -17.43
CA GLY A 428 -10.59 18.11 -17.64
C GLY A 428 -9.75 18.12 -16.36
N ASN A 429 -10.31 17.75 -15.20
CA ASN A 429 -9.53 17.56 -13.99
C ASN A 429 -8.60 16.35 -14.18
N TYR A 430 -7.32 16.54 -13.89
CA TYR A 430 -6.30 15.49 -13.96
C TYR A 430 -5.87 15.12 -12.56
N PHE A 431 -6.06 13.84 -12.22
CA PHE A 431 -5.84 13.29 -10.90
C PHE A 431 -4.85 12.12 -10.96
N VAL A 432 -3.82 12.17 -10.12
CA VAL A 432 -2.80 11.13 -10.01
C VAL A 432 -2.84 10.52 -8.63
N ASN A 433 -2.90 9.19 -8.59
CA ASN A 433 -2.78 8.40 -7.37
C ASN A 433 -1.49 7.60 -7.40
N VAL A 434 -0.68 7.75 -6.36
CA VAL A 434 0.55 7.00 -6.15
C VAL A 434 0.33 6.10 -4.95
N GLN A 435 0.40 4.79 -5.16
CA GLN A 435 0.48 3.81 -4.07
C GLN A 435 1.92 3.76 -3.58
N SER A 436 2.10 4.16 -2.33
CA SER A 436 3.34 4.00 -1.59
C SER A 436 3.44 2.55 -1.11
N PRO A 437 4.54 1.83 -1.41
CA PRO A 437 4.74 0.49 -0.88
C PRO A 437 4.88 0.50 0.64
N SER A 438 4.61 -0.66 1.23
CA SER A 438 4.84 -0.90 2.66
C SER A 438 6.33 -1.13 2.94
N LEU A 439 6.76 -0.77 4.15
CA LEU A 439 8.09 -1.15 4.66
C LEU A 439 8.17 -2.62 5.09
N ALA A 440 7.04 -3.31 5.20
CA ALA A 440 6.91 -4.64 5.81
C ALA A 440 6.68 -5.78 4.80
N VAL A 441 6.87 -5.55 3.49
CA VAL A 441 6.66 -6.56 2.44
C VAL A 441 7.79 -6.56 1.40
N PHE A 442 7.76 -7.53 0.46
CA PHE A 442 8.66 -7.49 -0.69
C PHE A 442 8.52 -6.19 -1.49
N GLY A 443 9.67 -5.63 -1.91
CA GLY A 443 9.70 -4.30 -2.48
C GLY A 443 9.66 -3.19 -1.42
N ALA A 444 10.03 -3.51 -0.17
CA ALA A 444 10.11 -2.57 0.94
C ALA A 444 10.80 -1.27 0.51
N ALA A 445 10.05 -0.17 0.57
CA ALA A 445 10.50 1.11 0.07
C ALA A 445 9.64 2.25 0.64
N TYR A 446 10.14 3.47 0.56
CA TYR A 446 9.35 4.68 0.80
C TYR A 446 9.38 5.59 -0.42
N LYS A 447 8.47 6.56 -0.50
CA LYS A 447 8.41 7.54 -1.60
C LYS A 447 9.02 8.87 -1.17
N ILE A 448 9.69 9.56 -2.08
CA ILE A 448 10.06 10.96 -1.96
C ILE A 448 9.21 11.75 -2.95
N VAL A 449 8.52 12.79 -2.48
CA VAL A 449 7.72 13.70 -3.29
C VAL A 449 8.35 15.09 -3.26
N LYS A 450 8.67 15.65 -4.42
CA LYS A 450 9.28 16.98 -4.55
C LYS A 450 8.64 17.77 -5.68
N TYR A 451 8.00 18.89 -5.33
CA TYR A 451 7.57 19.87 -6.30
C TYR A 451 8.76 20.65 -6.85
N LYS A 452 9.00 20.57 -8.17
CA LYS A 452 9.96 21.40 -8.90
C LYS A 452 9.45 22.84 -9.05
N ASP A 453 8.16 22.97 -9.35
CA ASP A 453 7.47 24.23 -9.50
C ASP A 453 6.00 24.10 -9.01
N GLN A 454 5.03 24.80 -9.60
CA GLN A 454 3.61 24.68 -9.23
C GLN A 454 2.91 23.50 -9.91
N ASP A 455 3.38 23.09 -11.08
CA ASP A 455 2.72 22.11 -11.94
C ASP A 455 3.51 20.80 -12.07
N THR A 456 4.79 20.80 -11.69
CA THR A 456 5.72 19.68 -11.90
C THR A 456 6.16 19.06 -10.58
N VAL A 457 5.92 17.76 -10.43
CA VAL A 457 6.27 16.96 -9.24
C VAL A 457 7.15 15.79 -9.62
N ASP A 458 8.31 15.67 -8.99
CA ASP A 458 9.14 14.47 -9.04
C ASP A 458 8.77 13.52 -7.92
N ILE A 459 8.65 12.24 -8.27
CA ILE A 459 8.39 11.16 -7.33
C ILE A 459 9.45 10.08 -7.52
N GLU A 460 10.12 9.72 -6.42
CA GLU A 460 11.15 8.68 -6.38
C GLU A 460 10.77 7.61 -5.36
N THR A 461 10.99 6.35 -5.72
CA THR A 461 10.89 5.20 -4.81
C THR A 461 12.27 4.82 -4.31
N VAL A 462 12.44 4.84 -3.00
CA VAL A 462 13.70 4.48 -2.35
C VAL A 462 13.56 3.10 -1.72
N SER A 463 14.18 2.11 -2.35
CA SER A 463 14.14 0.72 -1.85
C SER A 463 15.06 0.51 -0.67
N LEU A 464 14.55 -0.19 0.34
CA LEU A 464 15.26 -0.56 1.56
C LEU A 464 15.84 -1.97 1.42
N ASN A 465 16.86 -2.12 0.58
CA ASN A 465 17.51 -3.43 0.44
C ASN A 465 18.42 -3.74 1.65
N ASN A 466 19.08 -2.72 2.21
CA ASN A 466 20.02 -2.87 3.31
C ASN A 466 19.45 -2.17 4.55
N VAL A 467 19.02 -2.97 5.52
CA VAL A 467 18.52 -2.48 6.81
C VAL A 467 19.45 -2.99 7.90
N ALA A 468 19.97 -2.09 8.72
CA ALA A 468 20.83 -2.49 9.83
C ALA A 468 20.05 -3.38 10.81
N ARG A 469 20.69 -4.46 11.28
CA ARG A 469 20.14 -5.37 12.30
C ARG A 469 18.87 -6.14 11.89
N TYR A 470 18.51 -6.17 10.59
CA TYR A 470 17.33 -6.93 10.12
C TYR A 470 17.35 -8.42 10.52
N ASN A 471 18.54 -9.00 10.68
CA ASN A 471 18.75 -10.39 11.04
C ASN A 471 18.91 -10.64 12.56
N GLU A 472 18.73 -9.62 13.41
CA GLU A 472 18.96 -9.74 14.85
C GLU A 472 18.11 -10.82 15.52
N LEU A 473 16.91 -11.06 14.98
CA LEU A 473 15.93 -11.98 15.54
C LEU A 473 16.10 -13.43 15.03
N PHE A 474 16.98 -13.69 14.06
CA PHE A 474 17.12 -15.01 13.42
C PHE A 474 17.41 -16.15 14.38
N LYS A 475 18.18 -15.88 15.45
CA LYS A 475 18.48 -16.88 16.48
C LYS A 475 17.23 -17.36 17.22
N TYR A 476 16.19 -16.53 17.32
CA TYR A 476 14.93 -16.89 17.97
C TYR A 476 14.04 -17.70 17.01
N TYR A 477 13.99 -17.32 15.74
CA TYR A 477 13.32 -18.13 14.70
C TYR A 477 13.98 -19.50 14.51
N GLN A 478 15.30 -19.60 14.73
CA GLN A 478 15.97 -20.89 14.75
C GLN A 478 15.39 -21.83 15.80
N THR A 479 15.08 -21.32 17.01
CA THR A 479 14.46 -22.12 18.07
C THR A 479 13.07 -22.60 17.69
N GLU A 480 12.25 -21.75 17.07
CA GLU A 480 10.96 -22.15 16.51
C GLU A 480 11.12 -23.25 15.46
N TYR A 481 12.05 -23.06 14.52
CA TYR A 481 12.33 -24.05 13.49
C TYR A 481 12.69 -25.40 14.12
N ASP A 482 13.62 -25.42 15.07
CA ASP A 482 14.07 -26.64 15.74
C ASP A 482 12.94 -27.32 16.52
N TYR A 483 12.07 -26.54 17.18
CA TYR A 483 10.86 -27.05 17.83
C TYR A 483 9.93 -27.74 16.81
N LEU A 484 9.59 -27.07 15.72
CA LEU A 484 8.66 -27.58 14.70
C LEU A 484 9.19 -28.82 13.98
N GLN A 485 10.50 -28.90 13.72
CA GLN A 485 11.11 -30.07 13.09
C GLN A 485 11.10 -31.30 14.01
N ASN A 486 11.26 -31.09 15.32
CA ASN A 486 11.28 -32.18 16.29
C ASN A 486 9.89 -32.59 16.80
N SER A 487 8.86 -31.76 16.60
CA SER A 487 7.49 -32.08 16.98
C SER A 487 6.85 -33.12 16.07
N SER A 488 6.13 -34.08 16.66
CA SER A 488 5.28 -35.06 15.98
C SER A 488 3.80 -34.68 15.96
N LEU A 489 3.43 -33.55 16.57
CA LEU A 489 2.04 -33.06 16.59
C LEU A 489 1.64 -32.56 15.20
N ALA A 490 0.50 -33.03 14.69
CA ALA A 490 0.02 -32.65 13.35
C ALA A 490 -0.11 -31.11 13.17
N ALA A 491 -0.54 -30.41 14.23
CA ALA A 491 -0.64 -28.95 14.23
C ALA A 491 0.72 -28.27 14.02
N ASP A 492 1.80 -28.78 14.61
CA ASP A 492 3.15 -28.23 14.45
C ASP A 492 3.77 -28.63 13.11
N VAL A 493 3.56 -29.88 12.68
CA VAL A 493 4.04 -30.37 11.37
C VAL A 493 3.47 -29.51 10.24
N SER A 494 2.21 -29.08 10.35
CA SER A 494 1.57 -28.20 9.37
C SER A 494 2.17 -26.80 9.28
N LYS A 495 2.95 -26.39 10.29
CA LYS A 495 3.57 -25.05 10.39
C LYS A 495 5.04 -25.01 9.99
N ARG A 496 5.60 -26.12 9.54
CA ARG A 496 7.02 -26.18 9.14
C ARG A 496 7.30 -25.27 7.94
N TRP A 497 8.41 -24.55 8.01
CA TRP A 497 8.87 -23.58 7.00
C TRP A 497 10.34 -23.80 6.63
N SER A 498 10.83 -23.16 5.57
CA SER A 498 12.21 -23.37 5.08
C SER A 498 13.26 -22.57 5.86
N LYS A 499 14.26 -23.26 6.43
CA LYS A 499 15.37 -22.65 7.18
C LYS A 499 16.21 -21.67 6.34
N ASP A 500 16.17 -21.78 5.01
CA ASP A 500 16.98 -20.98 4.10
C ASP A 500 16.74 -19.47 4.24
N ILE A 501 15.58 -19.04 4.74
CA ILE A 501 15.31 -17.64 5.02
C ILE A 501 16.32 -17.02 6.01
N LEU A 502 16.81 -17.83 6.96
CA LEU A 502 17.78 -17.39 7.96
C LEU A 502 19.19 -17.21 7.39
N ALA A 503 19.43 -17.61 6.14
CA ALA A 503 20.69 -17.44 5.43
C ALA A 503 20.72 -16.21 4.50
N THR A 504 19.62 -15.45 4.43
CA THR A 504 19.52 -14.22 3.64
C THR A 504 20.51 -13.17 4.14
N LYS A 505 21.08 -12.37 3.22
CA LYS A 505 22.21 -11.46 3.48
C LYS A 505 21.84 -9.98 3.50
N SER A 506 20.61 -9.66 3.14
CA SER A 506 20.06 -8.31 3.15
C SER A 506 18.57 -8.35 3.42
N TYR A 507 17.97 -7.20 3.75
CA TYR A 507 16.53 -7.10 3.94
C TYR A 507 15.76 -7.30 2.62
N GLY A 508 16.36 -6.90 1.49
CA GLY A 508 15.83 -7.21 0.17
C GLY A 508 15.76 -8.72 -0.10
N GLU A 509 16.81 -9.47 0.24
CA GLU A 509 16.79 -10.94 0.12
C GLU A 509 15.79 -11.58 1.10
N PHE A 510 15.71 -11.07 2.34
CA PHE A 510 14.78 -11.55 3.35
C PHE A 510 13.33 -11.39 2.91
N THR A 511 12.93 -10.18 2.51
CA THR A 511 11.56 -9.89 2.05
C THR A 511 11.22 -10.65 0.77
N ARG A 512 12.19 -10.82 -0.15
CA ARG A 512 12.01 -11.63 -1.36
C ARG A 512 11.72 -13.09 -1.05
N PHE A 513 12.49 -13.68 -0.13
CA PHE A 513 12.31 -15.07 0.30
C PHE A 513 10.98 -15.24 1.05
N TYR A 514 10.72 -14.37 2.04
CA TYR A 514 9.45 -14.31 2.77
C TYR A 514 8.25 -14.32 1.82
N PHE A 515 8.28 -13.48 0.79
CA PHE A 515 7.13 -13.35 -0.12
C PHE A 515 6.94 -14.57 -1.03
N GLY A 516 8.03 -15.26 -1.38
CA GLY A 516 7.97 -16.56 -2.05
C GLY A 516 7.33 -17.62 -1.15
N GLU A 517 7.69 -17.66 0.13
CA GLU A 517 7.06 -18.55 1.10
C GLU A 517 5.60 -18.17 1.39
N LEU A 518 5.25 -16.90 1.46
CA LEU A 518 3.85 -16.43 1.57
C LEU A 518 3.02 -16.92 0.39
N SER A 519 3.60 -16.86 -0.80
CA SER A 519 2.95 -17.41 -1.99
C SER A 519 2.69 -18.91 -1.82
N ARG A 520 3.73 -19.67 -1.45
CA ARG A 520 3.68 -21.13 -1.28
C ARG A 520 2.72 -21.59 -0.18
N LEU A 521 2.78 -20.95 0.98
CA LEU A 521 2.09 -21.35 2.21
C LEU A 521 0.65 -20.86 2.26
N ARG A 522 0.29 -19.82 1.48
CA ARG A 522 -1.03 -19.21 1.54
C ARG A 522 -1.64 -18.91 0.18
N PHE A 523 -1.02 -18.05 -0.62
CA PHE A 523 -1.69 -17.54 -1.84
C PHE A 523 -2.00 -18.62 -2.87
N MET A 524 -1.14 -19.64 -3.00
CA MET A 524 -1.41 -20.77 -3.88
C MET A 524 -2.71 -21.50 -3.51
N ASP A 525 -3.05 -21.60 -2.23
CA ASP A 525 -4.31 -22.20 -1.77
C ASP A 525 -5.49 -21.23 -1.78
N GLU A 526 -5.24 -19.96 -1.45
CA GLU A 526 -6.29 -18.94 -1.35
C GLU A 526 -6.77 -18.47 -2.73
N TYR A 527 -5.86 -18.29 -3.69
CA TYR A 527 -6.15 -17.57 -4.95
C TYR A 527 -6.29 -18.48 -6.17
N TRP A 528 -5.56 -19.61 -6.23
CA TRP A 528 -5.46 -20.40 -7.45
C TRP A 528 -6.48 -21.55 -7.47
N PRO A 529 -7.22 -21.77 -8.58
CA PRO A 529 -7.94 -23.02 -8.83
C PRO A 529 -7.01 -24.25 -8.72
N CYS A 530 -7.56 -25.40 -8.36
CA CYS A 530 -6.77 -26.60 -8.00
C CYS A 530 -5.78 -27.01 -9.10
N GLU A 531 -6.26 -27.15 -10.33
CA GLU A 531 -5.47 -27.55 -11.49
C GLU A 531 -4.44 -26.49 -11.90
N MET A 532 -4.78 -25.21 -11.72
CA MET A 532 -3.85 -24.11 -11.98
C MET A 532 -2.76 -24.06 -10.91
N LYS A 533 -3.10 -24.31 -9.64
CA LYS A 533 -2.15 -24.45 -8.54
C LYS A 533 -1.15 -25.56 -8.86
N GLU A 534 -1.64 -26.76 -9.18
CA GLU A 534 -0.78 -27.90 -9.54
C GLU A 534 0.19 -27.54 -10.66
N ALA A 535 -0.31 -26.95 -11.75
CA ALA A 535 0.54 -26.52 -12.86
C ALA A 535 1.58 -25.46 -12.44
N ALA A 536 1.18 -24.44 -11.68
CA ALA A 536 2.07 -23.36 -11.24
C ALA A 536 3.12 -23.84 -10.22
N THR A 537 2.83 -24.88 -9.43
CA THR A 537 3.75 -25.42 -8.42
C THR A 537 4.63 -26.56 -8.94
N SER A 538 4.29 -27.17 -10.08
CA SER A 538 4.99 -28.34 -10.60
C SER A 538 5.84 -28.06 -11.84
N LEU A 539 5.53 -27.01 -12.61
CA LEU A 539 6.20 -26.73 -13.88
C LEU A 539 7.28 -25.66 -13.72
N ASP A 540 8.45 -25.91 -14.32
CA ASP A 540 9.41 -24.84 -14.60
C ASP A 540 9.04 -24.07 -15.89
N ALA A 541 9.67 -22.93 -16.13
CA ALA A 541 9.36 -22.12 -17.31
C ALA A 541 9.75 -22.78 -18.65
N LYS A 542 10.69 -23.74 -18.64
CA LYS A 542 11.03 -24.53 -19.84
C LYS A 542 9.85 -25.43 -20.21
N GLN A 543 9.31 -26.16 -19.24
CA GLN A 543 8.14 -27.02 -19.42
C GLN A 543 6.91 -26.19 -19.80
N MET A 544 6.72 -25.01 -19.21
CA MET A 544 5.67 -24.07 -19.61
C MET A 544 5.81 -23.64 -21.08
N LEU A 545 7.03 -23.33 -21.53
CA LEU A 545 7.27 -22.97 -22.92
C LEU A 545 6.99 -24.15 -23.85
N ILE A 546 7.38 -25.38 -23.49
CA ILE A 546 7.06 -26.59 -24.28
C ILE A 546 5.55 -26.84 -24.32
N LEU A 547 4.85 -26.77 -23.19
CA LEU A 547 3.40 -26.95 -23.10
C LEU A 547 2.63 -25.92 -23.92
N SER A 548 3.12 -24.68 -24.00
CA SER A 548 2.52 -23.66 -24.87
C SER A 548 2.53 -24.05 -26.35
N GLN A 549 3.44 -24.93 -26.77
CA GLN A 549 3.58 -25.42 -28.14
C GLN A 549 3.00 -26.83 -28.37
N LEU A 550 2.63 -27.53 -27.28
CA LEU A 550 2.15 -28.90 -27.34
C LEU A 550 0.83 -29.00 -28.11
N GLN A 551 0.75 -29.99 -28.99
CA GLN A 551 -0.46 -30.39 -29.68
C GLN A 551 -0.58 -31.90 -29.53
N THR A 552 -1.54 -32.34 -28.73
CA THR A 552 -1.73 -33.77 -28.46
C THR A 552 -3.22 -34.09 -28.36
N GLN A 553 -3.55 -35.37 -28.57
CA GLN A 553 -4.87 -35.93 -28.26
C GLN A 553 -4.84 -36.78 -26.97
N VAL A 554 -3.67 -36.93 -26.34
CA VAL A 554 -3.55 -37.61 -25.05
C VAL A 554 -4.20 -36.76 -23.97
N THR A 555 -5.05 -37.39 -23.16
CA THR A 555 -5.87 -36.74 -22.14
C THR A 555 -5.24 -36.83 -20.75
N PHE A 556 -5.72 -36.00 -19.81
CA PHE A 556 -5.27 -36.07 -18.41
C PHE A 556 -5.53 -37.44 -17.76
N ALA A 557 -6.63 -38.11 -18.10
CA ALA A 557 -6.94 -39.46 -17.62
C ALA A 557 -5.88 -40.51 -17.97
N GLN A 558 -5.11 -40.28 -19.03
CA GLN A 558 -4.08 -41.18 -19.55
C GLN A 558 -2.68 -40.89 -18.99
N LEU A 559 -2.46 -39.77 -18.29
CA LEU A 559 -1.12 -39.40 -17.78
C LEU A 559 -0.53 -40.42 -16.80
N LYS A 560 -1.39 -41.09 -16.02
CA LYS A 560 -0.98 -42.18 -15.11
C LYS A 560 -0.31 -43.36 -15.83
N ASP A 561 -0.61 -43.55 -17.12
CA ASP A 561 -0.10 -44.66 -17.93
C ASP A 561 1.23 -44.29 -18.63
N ILE A 562 1.69 -43.04 -18.49
CA ILE A 562 2.95 -42.54 -19.04
C ILE A 562 3.70 -41.62 -18.04
N PRO A 563 4.07 -42.15 -16.85
CA PRO A 563 4.74 -41.35 -15.84
C PRO A 563 6.09 -40.81 -16.35
N GLY A 564 6.42 -39.56 -16.00
CA GLY A 564 7.74 -38.96 -16.23
C GLY A 564 7.87 -38.03 -17.44
N VAL A 565 6.85 -37.91 -18.30
CA VAL A 565 6.85 -36.89 -19.38
C VAL A 565 6.46 -35.51 -18.84
N LEU A 566 5.41 -35.47 -18.01
CA LEU A 566 4.87 -34.24 -17.43
C LEU A 566 4.58 -34.45 -15.93
N PRO A 567 4.92 -33.50 -15.06
CA PRO A 567 4.66 -33.57 -13.63
C PRO A 567 3.23 -33.07 -13.29
N LEU A 568 2.22 -33.53 -14.02
CA LEU A 568 0.81 -33.15 -13.84
C LEU A 568 -0.06 -34.40 -13.66
N SER A 569 -1.20 -34.24 -12.99
CA SER A 569 -2.15 -35.33 -12.75
C SER A 569 -3.59 -34.92 -13.08
N ALA A 570 -4.52 -35.88 -12.96
CA ALA A 570 -5.95 -35.64 -13.10
C ALA A 570 -6.65 -35.36 -11.74
N THR A 571 -5.89 -35.14 -10.66
CA THR A 571 -6.41 -35.07 -9.27
C THR A 571 -7.45 -33.96 -9.08
N CYS A 572 -7.28 -32.84 -9.78
CA CYS A 572 -8.18 -31.69 -9.71
C CYS A 572 -9.39 -31.77 -10.64
N MET A 573 -9.57 -32.89 -11.37
CA MET A 573 -10.51 -32.99 -12.49
C MET A 573 -11.66 -33.97 -12.22
N SER A 574 -12.78 -33.76 -12.91
CA SER A 574 -13.91 -34.69 -12.92
C SER A 574 -13.67 -35.82 -13.91
N LYS A 575 -13.93 -37.06 -13.47
CA LYS A 575 -13.77 -38.25 -14.30
C LYS A 575 -14.84 -38.28 -15.40
N GLY A 576 -14.43 -38.07 -16.64
CA GLY A 576 -15.30 -38.09 -17.80
C GLY A 576 -15.38 -39.47 -18.48
N SER A 577 -16.25 -39.57 -19.47
CA SER A 577 -16.32 -40.72 -20.37
C SER A 577 -15.48 -40.45 -21.62
N VAL A 578 -14.73 -41.44 -22.08
CA VAL A 578 -13.90 -41.32 -23.28
C VAL A 578 -14.77 -40.92 -24.46
N SER A 579 -14.38 -39.85 -25.16
CA SER A 579 -15.03 -39.38 -26.38
C SER A 579 -13.99 -39.16 -27.48
N GLY A 580 -14.32 -39.52 -28.72
CA GLY A 580 -13.40 -39.46 -29.86
C GLY A 580 -12.59 -40.74 -30.11
N THR A 581 -11.68 -40.69 -31.07
CA THR A 581 -10.81 -41.82 -31.43
C THR A 581 -9.68 -41.96 -30.40
N PRO A 582 -9.55 -43.10 -29.71
CA PRO A 582 -8.54 -43.27 -28.67
C PRO A 582 -7.12 -43.26 -29.28
N VAL A 583 -6.23 -42.47 -28.67
CA VAL A 583 -4.78 -42.49 -28.92
C VAL A 583 -4.04 -43.17 -27.78
N SER A 584 -2.88 -43.79 -28.06
CA SER A 584 -2.04 -44.37 -27.02
C SER A 584 -1.45 -43.28 -26.10
N ALA A 585 -1.38 -43.53 -24.79
CA ALA A 585 -0.71 -42.64 -23.85
C ALA A 585 0.76 -42.38 -24.23
N SER A 586 1.43 -43.36 -24.83
CA SER A 586 2.82 -43.24 -25.31
C SER A 586 3.01 -42.22 -26.43
N GLN A 587 1.94 -41.81 -27.13
CA GLN A 587 1.99 -40.76 -28.15
C GLN A 587 2.47 -39.43 -27.57
N LEU A 588 2.22 -39.17 -26.27
CA LEU A 588 2.62 -37.95 -25.60
C LEU A 588 4.13 -37.72 -25.67
N THR A 589 4.96 -38.77 -25.62
CA THR A 589 6.43 -38.65 -25.73
C THR A 589 6.86 -38.09 -27.08
N ALA A 590 6.22 -38.54 -28.16
CA ALA A 590 6.50 -38.05 -29.51
C ALA A 590 6.00 -36.61 -29.68
N ASP A 591 4.79 -36.32 -29.21
CA ASP A 591 4.19 -34.97 -29.27
C ASP A 591 5.02 -33.96 -28.45
N TRP A 592 5.52 -34.38 -27.29
CA TRP A 592 6.41 -33.60 -26.43
C TRP A 592 7.73 -33.27 -27.12
N THR A 593 8.30 -34.21 -27.88
CA THR A 593 9.52 -33.99 -28.66
C THR A 593 9.31 -32.93 -29.74
N VAL A 594 8.17 -33.00 -30.46
CA VAL A 594 7.80 -31.99 -31.46
C VAL A 594 7.61 -30.61 -30.81
N ALA A 595 6.92 -30.56 -29.68
CA ALA A 595 6.72 -29.32 -28.92
C ALA A 595 8.05 -28.74 -28.41
N THR A 596 8.97 -29.60 -27.97
CA THR A 596 10.31 -29.21 -27.52
C THR A 596 11.12 -28.55 -28.63
N ASN A 597 11.05 -29.07 -29.85
CA ASN A 597 11.72 -28.47 -31.01
C ASN A 597 11.17 -27.08 -31.33
N LYS A 598 9.83 -26.90 -31.28
CA LYS A 598 9.20 -25.58 -31.46
C LYS A 598 9.58 -24.59 -30.35
N ALA A 599 9.54 -25.03 -29.09
CA ALA A 599 9.97 -24.21 -27.95
C ALA A 599 11.44 -23.81 -28.06
N THR A 600 12.31 -24.70 -28.55
CA THR A 600 13.72 -24.40 -28.81
C THR A 600 13.89 -23.33 -29.88
N GLN A 601 13.08 -23.37 -30.94
CA GLN A 601 13.09 -22.33 -31.98
C GLN A 601 12.66 -20.97 -31.42
N LEU A 602 11.61 -20.92 -30.59
CA LEU A 602 11.16 -19.68 -29.93
C LEU A 602 12.24 -19.11 -29.00
N ALA A 603 12.86 -19.95 -28.17
CA ALA A 603 13.96 -19.54 -27.28
C ALA A 603 15.16 -19.00 -28.09
N THR A 604 15.56 -19.73 -29.14
CA THR A 604 16.70 -19.35 -29.99
C THR A 604 16.45 -18.03 -30.72
N ALA A 605 15.23 -17.81 -31.23
CA ALA A 605 14.84 -16.55 -31.87
C ALA A 605 14.93 -15.35 -30.90
N ALA A 606 14.77 -15.59 -29.60
CA ALA A 606 14.93 -14.59 -28.55
C ALA A 606 16.38 -14.50 -27.99
N GLY A 607 17.32 -15.28 -28.53
CA GLY A 607 18.72 -15.28 -28.10
C GLY A 607 19.03 -16.15 -26.87
N TYR A 608 18.15 -17.08 -26.50
CA TYR A 608 18.31 -17.96 -25.35
C TYR A 608 18.36 -19.44 -25.74
N LYS A 609 19.00 -20.27 -24.92
CA LYS A 609 18.82 -21.72 -24.99
C LYS A 609 17.53 -22.09 -24.28
N LEU A 610 16.86 -23.16 -24.72
CA LEU A 610 15.65 -23.64 -24.02
C LEU A 610 15.93 -23.97 -22.54
N ASP A 611 17.13 -24.48 -22.22
CA ASP A 611 17.55 -24.79 -20.85
C ASP A 611 17.74 -23.55 -19.97
N ASP A 612 17.91 -22.35 -20.55
CA ASP A 612 17.97 -21.12 -19.75
C ASP A 612 16.63 -20.85 -19.05
N PHE A 613 15.51 -21.31 -19.61
CA PHE A 613 14.19 -21.17 -18.99
C PHE A 613 14.02 -22.08 -17.77
N ALA A 614 14.71 -23.21 -17.69
CA ALA A 614 14.62 -24.10 -16.53
C ALA A 614 15.16 -23.46 -15.23
N LYS A 615 15.92 -22.36 -15.34
CA LYS A 615 16.37 -21.55 -14.19
C LYS A 615 15.21 -20.83 -13.47
N ILE A 616 14.10 -20.62 -14.17
CA ILE A 616 12.85 -20.12 -13.58
C ILE A 616 12.06 -21.35 -13.12
N SER A 617 12.34 -21.78 -11.90
CA SER A 617 11.62 -22.88 -11.25
C SER A 617 10.15 -22.50 -11.00
N ALA A 618 9.33 -23.48 -10.61
CA ALA A 618 7.97 -23.23 -10.15
C ALA A 618 7.94 -22.19 -9.01
N TYR A 619 8.85 -22.32 -8.03
CA TYR A 619 9.01 -21.38 -6.92
C TYR A 619 9.27 -19.95 -7.39
N GLU A 620 10.17 -19.80 -8.36
CA GLU A 620 10.47 -18.50 -8.95
C GLU A 620 9.27 -17.96 -9.73
N PHE A 621 8.55 -18.79 -10.50
CA PHE A 621 7.39 -18.35 -11.28
C PHE A 621 6.24 -17.81 -10.42
N TYR A 622 5.71 -18.59 -9.47
CA TYR A 622 4.59 -18.08 -8.68
C TYR A 622 5.04 -16.97 -7.74
N GLY A 623 6.31 -16.98 -7.29
CA GLY A 623 6.89 -15.90 -6.52
C GLY A 623 6.93 -14.60 -7.33
N ASP A 624 7.44 -14.65 -8.56
CA ASP A 624 7.52 -13.52 -9.48
C ASP A 624 6.13 -13.00 -9.86
N PHE A 625 5.16 -13.89 -10.06
CA PHE A 625 3.77 -13.49 -10.31
C PHE A 625 3.22 -12.66 -9.15
N HIS A 626 3.21 -13.19 -7.93
CA HIS A 626 2.65 -12.46 -6.79
C HIS A 626 3.50 -11.23 -6.43
N ARG A 627 4.83 -11.29 -6.55
CA ARG A 627 5.69 -10.11 -6.33
C ARG A 627 5.41 -9.00 -7.33
N THR A 628 5.10 -9.31 -8.59
CA THR A 628 4.72 -8.30 -9.60
C THR A 628 3.39 -7.63 -9.27
N VAL A 629 2.43 -8.40 -8.74
CA VAL A 629 1.14 -7.88 -8.26
C VAL A 629 1.36 -6.77 -7.22
N TYR A 630 2.32 -6.93 -6.31
CA TYR A 630 2.54 -5.99 -5.20
C TYR A 630 3.59 -4.91 -5.50
N ALA A 631 4.70 -5.25 -6.16
CA ALA A 631 5.87 -4.37 -6.19
C ALA A 631 6.10 -3.65 -7.53
N GLY A 632 5.28 -3.90 -8.55
CA GLY A 632 5.35 -3.22 -9.85
C GLY A 632 6.75 -3.22 -10.46
N GLU A 633 7.29 -2.05 -10.82
CA GLU A 633 8.65 -1.92 -11.38
C GLU A 633 9.76 -2.48 -10.45
N LEU A 634 9.56 -2.53 -9.13
CA LEU A 634 10.54 -3.12 -8.21
C LEU A 634 10.66 -4.63 -8.40
N ALA A 635 9.57 -5.33 -8.72
CA ALA A 635 9.61 -6.75 -9.05
C ALA A 635 10.36 -6.99 -10.35
N LEU A 636 10.13 -6.17 -11.38
CA LEU A 636 10.83 -6.30 -12.67
C LEU A 636 12.32 -6.04 -12.53
N ARG A 637 12.70 -5.11 -11.65
CA ARG A 637 14.10 -4.85 -11.30
C ARG A 637 14.73 -6.06 -10.59
N ASP A 638 14.02 -6.72 -9.67
CA ASP A 638 14.48 -7.96 -9.01
C ASP A 638 14.67 -9.10 -10.00
N MET A 639 13.74 -9.29 -10.93
CA MET A 639 13.83 -10.31 -11.99
C MET A 639 15.07 -10.13 -12.87
N GLY A 640 15.46 -8.88 -13.11
CA GLY A 640 16.55 -8.53 -14.02
C GLY A 640 16.17 -8.70 -15.50
N THR A 641 17.02 -8.18 -16.39
CA THR A 641 16.73 -8.10 -17.82
C THR A 641 16.50 -9.45 -18.49
N ASP A 642 17.28 -10.47 -18.13
CA ASP A 642 17.18 -11.78 -18.77
C ASP A 642 15.87 -12.48 -18.45
N ARG A 643 15.48 -12.52 -17.18
CA ARG A 643 14.23 -13.15 -16.77
C ARG A 643 13.01 -12.42 -17.33
N VAL A 644 13.05 -11.08 -17.38
CA VAL A 644 12.00 -10.28 -18.02
C VAL A 644 11.88 -10.63 -19.51
N LYS A 645 12.99 -10.77 -20.24
CA LYS A 645 12.97 -11.20 -21.66
C LYS A 645 12.44 -12.63 -21.83
N GLN A 646 12.82 -13.55 -20.94
CA GLN A 646 12.29 -14.92 -20.95
C GLN A 646 10.77 -14.93 -20.73
N TYR A 647 10.25 -14.12 -19.78
CA TYR A 647 8.80 -13.96 -19.62
C TYR A 647 8.12 -13.37 -20.85
N LYS A 648 8.74 -12.42 -21.55
CA LYS A 648 8.21 -11.92 -22.84
C LYS A 648 8.09 -13.03 -23.88
N VAL A 649 9.00 -14.00 -23.92
CA VAL A 649 8.88 -15.16 -24.82
C VAL A 649 7.64 -15.98 -24.45
N LEU A 650 7.45 -16.31 -23.17
CA LEU A 650 6.28 -17.05 -22.69
C LEU A 650 4.97 -16.32 -22.97
N MET A 651 4.91 -15.02 -22.72
CA MET A 651 3.73 -14.19 -22.97
C MET A 651 3.26 -14.23 -24.43
N ASN A 652 4.19 -14.45 -25.37
CA ASN A 652 3.92 -14.50 -26.80
C ASN A 652 3.86 -15.92 -27.38
N ALA A 653 4.08 -16.96 -26.56
CA ALA A 653 4.19 -18.33 -27.05
C ALA A 653 2.83 -19.02 -27.24
N PHE A 654 1.77 -18.55 -26.57
CA PHE A 654 0.48 -19.25 -26.55
C PHE A 654 -0.29 -19.15 -27.89
N PRO A 655 -1.12 -20.17 -28.22
CA PRO A 655 -2.00 -20.10 -29.39
C PRO A 655 -2.92 -18.86 -29.35
N ALA A 656 -3.18 -18.28 -30.53
CA ALA A 656 -4.08 -17.13 -30.67
C ALA A 656 -5.50 -17.47 -30.17
N SER A 657 -5.96 -18.70 -30.40
CA SER A 657 -7.24 -19.22 -29.92
C SER A 657 -7.03 -20.62 -29.35
N PRO A 658 -6.70 -20.75 -28.04
CA PRO A 658 -6.61 -22.05 -27.39
C PRO A 658 -7.94 -22.80 -27.48
N ALA A 659 -7.89 -24.13 -27.50
CA ALA A 659 -9.10 -24.95 -27.44
C ALA A 659 -9.90 -24.65 -26.16
N ALA A 660 -11.23 -24.79 -26.26
CA ALA A 660 -12.11 -24.62 -25.11
C ALA A 660 -11.91 -25.77 -24.11
N ILE A 661 -11.98 -25.43 -22.81
CA ILE A 661 -11.91 -26.43 -21.73
C ILE A 661 -13.28 -27.13 -21.64
N SER A 662 -13.28 -28.45 -21.73
CA SER A 662 -14.44 -29.28 -21.44
C SER A 662 -14.66 -29.34 -19.92
N MET A 663 -15.87 -28.98 -19.48
CA MET A 663 -16.26 -28.94 -18.07
C MET A 663 -17.23 -30.08 -17.75
N LEU A 664 -17.11 -30.66 -16.55
CA LEU A 664 -18.00 -31.68 -15.99
C LEU A 664 -18.15 -31.44 -14.48
N ASP A 665 -19.39 -31.35 -14.00
CA ASP A 665 -19.71 -31.11 -12.58
C ASP A 665 -19.02 -29.88 -11.98
N GLY A 666 -18.94 -28.79 -12.77
CA GLY A 666 -18.31 -27.54 -12.34
C GLY A 666 -16.79 -27.57 -12.27
N LYS A 667 -16.13 -28.64 -12.71
CA LYS A 667 -14.67 -28.77 -12.80
C LYS A 667 -14.23 -29.12 -14.23
N PRO A 668 -12.96 -28.93 -14.60
CA PRO A 668 -12.44 -29.47 -15.84
C PRO A 668 -12.60 -31.00 -15.89
N SER A 669 -12.94 -31.55 -17.05
CA SER A 669 -12.95 -33.00 -17.27
C SER A 669 -11.54 -33.55 -17.47
N ASP A 670 -11.25 -34.73 -16.93
CA ASP A 670 -9.99 -35.45 -17.18
C ASP A 670 -9.83 -35.95 -18.64
N GLN A 671 -10.87 -35.81 -19.46
CA GLN A 671 -10.87 -36.13 -20.89
C GLN A 671 -10.39 -34.96 -21.76
N ASN A 672 -10.07 -33.81 -21.17
CA ASN A 672 -9.37 -32.76 -21.91
C ASN A 672 -7.98 -33.27 -22.34
N ALA A 673 -7.57 -32.94 -23.56
CA ALA A 673 -6.18 -33.13 -23.98
C ALA A 673 -5.24 -32.31 -23.08
N VAL A 674 -4.07 -32.85 -22.77
CA VAL A 674 -3.17 -32.35 -21.71
C VAL A 674 -2.78 -30.89 -21.91
N ASN A 675 -2.62 -30.43 -23.16
CA ASN A 675 -2.25 -29.05 -23.47
C ASN A 675 -3.38 -28.02 -23.27
N VAL A 676 -4.65 -28.45 -23.29
CA VAL A 676 -5.81 -27.54 -23.40
C VAL A 676 -5.95 -26.62 -22.20
N LEU A 677 -5.94 -27.19 -20.98
CA LEU A 677 -6.09 -26.41 -19.75
C LEU A 677 -4.95 -25.39 -19.62
N PHE A 678 -3.70 -25.85 -19.76
CA PHE A 678 -2.54 -24.97 -19.65
C PHE A 678 -2.58 -23.84 -20.68
N GLN A 679 -2.81 -24.15 -21.97
CA GLN A 679 -2.84 -23.14 -23.01
C GLN A 679 -3.99 -22.13 -22.83
N ASN A 680 -5.12 -22.55 -22.31
CA ASN A 680 -6.27 -21.68 -22.08
C ASN A 680 -6.07 -20.80 -20.83
N GLN A 681 -5.75 -21.42 -19.68
CA GLN A 681 -5.65 -20.73 -18.39
C GLN A 681 -4.36 -19.92 -18.28
N PHE A 682 -3.19 -20.48 -18.60
CA PHE A 682 -1.92 -19.79 -18.43
C PHE A 682 -1.71 -18.68 -19.47
N LYS A 683 -2.36 -18.74 -20.63
CA LYS A 683 -2.42 -17.57 -21.53
C LYS A 683 -2.99 -16.36 -20.80
N GLN A 684 -4.04 -16.54 -19.99
CA GLN A 684 -4.61 -15.45 -19.22
C GLN A 684 -3.72 -15.04 -18.05
N VAL A 685 -3.10 -15.99 -17.35
CA VAL A 685 -2.12 -15.70 -16.28
C VAL A 685 -0.96 -14.84 -16.82
N PHE A 686 -0.37 -15.20 -17.96
CA PHE A 686 0.70 -14.41 -18.57
C PHE A 686 0.21 -13.08 -19.14
N SER A 687 -1.05 -12.98 -19.57
CA SER A 687 -1.68 -11.71 -19.95
C SER A 687 -1.81 -10.77 -18.74
N ILE A 688 -2.26 -11.28 -17.60
CA ILE A 688 -2.35 -10.54 -16.33
C ILE A 688 -0.95 -10.09 -15.91
N LEU A 689 0.02 -11.00 -15.89
CA LEU A 689 1.41 -10.69 -15.54
C LEU A 689 1.99 -9.59 -16.45
N LYS A 690 1.72 -9.67 -17.77
CA LYS A 690 2.11 -8.64 -18.73
C LYS A 690 1.49 -7.30 -18.38
N GLY A 691 0.18 -7.25 -18.12
CA GLY A 691 -0.53 -6.02 -17.75
C GLY A 691 0.04 -5.37 -16.49
N LEU A 692 0.25 -6.16 -15.44
CA LEU A 692 0.81 -5.68 -14.17
C LEU A 692 2.24 -5.11 -14.35
N GLY A 693 3.11 -5.80 -15.09
CA GLY A 693 4.47 -5.30 -15.38
C GLY A 693 4.56 -4.31 -16.55
N SER A 694 3.42 -3.86 -17.07
CA SER A 694 3.31 -2.83 -18.12
C SER A 694 2.56 -1.59 -17.63
N GLY A 695 2.28 -1.51 -16.32
CA GLY A 695 1.59 -0.39 -15.68
C GLY A 695 2.34 0.94 -15.79
N LYS A 696 1.71 2.01 -15.27
CA LYS A 696 2.33 3.33 -15.26
C LYS A 696 3.60 3.33 -14.39
N PRO A 697 4.53 4.29 -14.61
CA PRO A 697 5.78 4.35 -13.87
C PRO A 697 5.55 4.43 -12.36
N SER A 698 6.30 3.64 -11.60
CA SER A 698 6.23 3.61 -10.14
C SER A 698 7.60 3.71 -9.47
N ASP A 699 8.72 3.64 -10.18
CA ASP A 699 10.08 3.80 -9.62
C ASP A 699 10.50 5.28 -9.50
N ARG A 700 10.88 5.92 -10.61
CA ARG A 700 11.23 7.36 -10.67
C ARG A 700 10.53 8.05 -11.83
N PHE A 701 9.66 8.99 -11.52
CA PHE A 701 8.84 9.64 -12.55
C PHE A 701 8.48 11.08 -12.20
N THR A 702 8.10 11.82 -13.23
CA THR A 702 7.61 13.19 -13.10
C THR A 702 6.14 13.25 -13.48
N VAL A 703 5.34 13.87 -12.61
CA VAL A 703 3.98 14.30 -12.89
C VAL A 703 4.01 15.73 -13.38
N ASN A 704 3.35 16.03 -14.51
CA ASN A 704 3.14 17.40 -14.96
C ASN A 704 1.64 17.67 -15.08
N PHE A 705 1.10 18.51 -14.19
CA PHE A 705 -0.32 18.83 -14.13
C PHE A 705 -0.77 19.77 -15.26
N LYS A 706 0.15 20.54 -15.84
CA LYS A 706 -0.16 21.45 -16.96
C LYS A 706 -0.31 20.68 -18.27
N THR A 707 0.60 19.74 -18.55
CA THR A 707 0.51 18.86 -19.74
C THR A 707 -0.32 17.61 -19.50
N GLN A 708 -0.68 17.33 -18.24
CA GLN A 708 -1.46 16.17 -17.82
C GLN A 708 -0.78 14.84 -18.19
N THR A 709 0.49 14.71 -17.81
CA THR A 709 1.35 13.57 -18.18
C THR A 709 2.11 12.97 -17.01
N LEU A 710 2.28 11.65 -17.06
CA LEU A 710 3.26 10.89 -16.26
C LEU A 710 4.44 10.48 -17.15
N THR A 711 5.64 10.89 -16.79
CA THR A 711 6.87 10.56 -17.55
C THR A 711 7.80 9.72 -16.70
N ASN A 712 8.16 8.51 -17.17
CA ASN A 712 9.21 7.72 -16.54
C ASN A 712 10.55 8.43 -16.75
N THR A 713 11.28 8.69 -15.68
CA THR A 713 12.61 9.32 -15.72
C THR A 713 13.73 8.28 -15.57
N ASN A 714 13.39 7.03 -15.26
CA ASN A 714 14.33 5.91 -15.29
C ASN A 714 14.26 5.21 -16.65
N THR A 715 15.06 5.66 -17.62
CA THR A 715 15.10 5.06 -18.98
C THR A 715 15.71 3.66 -19.02
N SER A 716 16.21 3.14 -17.90
CA SER A 716 16.81 1.81 -17.80
C SER A 716 15.90 0.77 -17.13
N SER A 717 14.67 1.15 -16.74
CA SER A 717 13.75 0.22 -16.07
C SER A 717 13.30 -0.88 -17.03
N ALA A 718 13.29 -2.11 -16.52
CA ALA A 718 12.73 -3.24 -17.26
C ALA A 718 11.21 -3.09 -17.32
N SER A 719 10.62 -3.35 -18.48
CA SER A 719 9.17 -3.36 -18.69
C SER A 719 8.77 -4.55 -19.55
N PHE A 720 7.53 -5.04 -19.38
CA PHE A 720 6.96 -6.04 -20.28
C PHE A 720 6.44 -5.45 -21.61
N ASN A 721 6.41 -4.12 -21.75
CA ASN A 721 6.13 -3.43 -23.01
C ASN A 721 7.25 -3.54 -24.05
#